data_AF-A0A7X3ZGI1-F1
#
_entry.id   AF-A0A7X3ZGI1-F1
#
_cell.length_a   1.000
_cell.length_b   1.000
_cell.length_c   1.000
_cell.angle_alpha   90.00
_cell.angle_beta   90.00
_cell.angle_gamma   90.00
#
_symmetry.space_group_name_H-M   'P 1'
#
loop_
_entity.id
_entity.type
_entity.pdbx_description
1 polymer ?
#
loop_
_entity_poly.entity_id
_entity_poly.type
_entity_poly.pdbx_seq_one_letter_code
_entity_poly.pdbx_strand_id
1 'polypeptide(L)'
;MDYFRAKRYLDALPDWEVGRPALGPIEDYLPRMRALLTRLGDPQTRFRSIIVGGTNGKGTVASLLAAILKAHGHKAGLYTSPHLHTQRERIRIDGEILSKEQWADAVSHLDDCTRDFGREALGSFSKFEALTGLAVHLFAQQDVEFGVFEVGLGGRYDATNAWDSELAVLTAIGLDHVDLLGNTLEEIAADKLHIARSGRTLVTTAAQSPEVMDLIRQTCVKQEVELQIAGTKWPLGHLTGHPATYAENARLALEAARGLVQDLENETAHQAVASHHWPGRFEVAHEKPLVLLDGAHNPAAAEALAGELQRLSGERPVANTDDAWVLVVGAGTGHDAAGILRALAPVAQRVLLTSSDHPRAQTPAVLADLAPDGLAIEQVPASSQALKRALALAGPKGRVCVAGSLHLVARAREFFNLPGERDGITEDMALENLECIAEAGRQLGLICEWISDDGTRLKLSGGRRPLRFWRNKHPFNDYVEARLAEDKAYQYEDFAAAGLPVPDTLKLFNPLADARFDRYKTHATVAEIVKEVVARFEFPLLVKKCHSSLAQGVFLERNATDLGQRLEALFANSGFLDNIALVQQYVAGPEYRIVASRDELLLAYRKESEAVGADGDLNPLHQATGRAVRVEDAALLAQMQQLTAQVAGVFSLGFYAIDLIHGADGFSIIEINHNPMCYAYNRDNGRRDFIRLFERLLTQFAL
;
A
#
# COMPACT_ATOMS: atom_id res chain seq x y z
N MET A 1 6.94 16.81 -1.95
CA MET A 1 5.54 16.59 -2.36
C MET A 1 4.80 16.01 -1.16
N ASP A 2 3.47 16.09 -1.07
CA ASP A 2 2.74 15.23 -0.13
C ASP A 2 2.61 13.80 -0.69
N TYR A 3 2.18 12.85 0.14
CA TYR A 3 2.04 11.45 -0.24
C TYR A 3 1.11 11.23 -1.44
N PHE A 4 -0.01 11.94 -1.52
CA PHE A 4 -0.97 11.78 -2.61
C PHE A 4 -0.43 12.29 -3.94
N ARG A 5 0.32 13.39 -3.90
CA ARG A 5 1.00 13.92 -5.07
C ARG A 5 2.14 13.00 -5.52
N ALA A 6 2.88 12.42 -4.57
CA ALA A 6 3.91 11.42 -4.87
C ALA A 6 3.31 10.14 -5.49
N LYS A 7 2.21 9.63 -4.92
CA LYS A 7 1.45 8.50 -5.50
C LYS A 7 0.99 8.80 -6.92
N ARG A 8 0.38 9.97 -7.15
CA ARG A 8 -0.09 10.38 -8.48
C ARG A 8 1.05 10.53 -9.49
N TYR A 9 2.19 11.06 -9.04
CA TYR A 9 3.39 11.13 -9.89
C TYR A 9 3.76 9.73 -10.40
N LEU A 10 3.84 8.73 -9.51
CA LEU A 10 4.13 7.35 -9.90
C LEU A 10 3.03 6.73 -10.75
N ASP A 11 1.75 6.96 -10.41
CA ASP A 11 0.60 6.41 -11.14
C ASP A 11 0.43 6.98 -12.54
N ALA A 12 0.91 8.20 -12.79
CA ALA A 12 0.96 8.79 -14.12
C ALA A 12 2.08 8.23 -15.01
N LEU A 13 3.05 7.51 -14.44
CA LEU A 13 4.11 6.87 -15.22
C LEU A 13 3.56 5.64 -15.95
N PRO A 14 4.05 5.35 -17.17
CA PRO A 14 3.67 4.14 -17.89
C PRO A 14 3.96 2.86 -17.09
N ASP A 15 3.00 1.95 -17.06
CA ASP A 15 3.00 0.82 -16.13
C ASP A 15 2.74 -0.52 -16.85
N TRP A 16 3.73 -1.42 -16.83
CA TRP A 16 3.65 -2.77 -17.39
C TRP A 16 2.53 -3.62 -16.76
N GLU A 17 2.14 -3.29 -15.52
CA GLU A 17 1.05 -3.97 -14.84
C GLU A 17 -0.31 -3.56 -15.40
N VAL A 18 -0.45 -2.37 -16.00
CA VAL A 18 -1.70 -1.90 -16.62
C VAL A 18 -1.72 -2.21 -18.13
N GLY A 19 -0.57 -2.23 -18.78
CA GLY A 19 -0.42 -2.57 -20.20
C GLY A 19 1.01 -2.31 -20.69
N ARG A 20 1.34 -2.70 -21.93
CA ARG A 20 2.68 -2.47 -22.47
C ARG A 20 2.96 -0.97 -22.65
N PRO A 21 3.94 -0.37 -21.95
CA PRO A 21 4.31 1.02 -22.12
C PRO A 21 4.84 1.34 -23.52
N ALA A 22 4.49 2.51 -24.06
CA ALA A 22 5.01 3.01 -25.35
C ALA A 22 6.39 3.69 -25.24
N LEU A 23 7.25 3.22 -24.33
CA LEU A 23 8.49 3.89 -23.89
C LEU A 23 9.69 3.78 -24.85
N GLY A 24 9.46 3.30 -26.08
CA GLY A 24 10.52 2.99 -27.04
C GLY A 24 11.05 1.55 -26.92
N PRO A 25 12.23 1.27 -27.50
CA PRO A 25 12.89 -0.05 -27.42
C PRO A 25 13.15 -0.48 -25.97
N ILE A 26 13.01 -1.78 -25.67
CA ILE A 26 13.24 -2.31 -24.31
C ILE A 26 14.73 -2.25 -23.94
N GLU A 27 15.60 -2.22 -24.95
CA GLU A 27 17.04 -2.09 -24.83
C GLU A 27 17.48 -0.78 -24.16
N ASP A 28 16.62 0.24 -24.22
CA ASP A 28 16.89 1.56 -23.62
C ASP A 28 16.62 1.58 -22.11
N TYR A 29 16.04 0.53 -21.50
CA TYR A 29 15.71 0.51 -20.07
C TYR A 29 16.95 0.54 -19.19
N LEU A 30 17.93 -0.35 -19.43
CA LEU A 30 19.14 -0.40 -18.60
C LEU A 30 20.02 0.86 -18.72
N PRO A 31 20.30 1.41 -19.91
CA PRO A 31 21.02 2.69 -20.02
C PRO A 31 20.35 3.83 -19.26
N ARG A 32 19.01 3.92 -19.34
CA ARG A 32 18.21 4.93 -18.65
C ARG A 32 18.25 4.77 -17.13
N MET A 33 18.13 3.53 -16.65
CA MET A 33 18.31 3.20 -15.23
C MET A 33 19.72 3.53 -14.73
N ARG A 34 20.77 3.25 -15.49
CA ARG A 34 22.14 3.60 -15.10
C ARG A 34 22.34 5.12 -15.02
N ALA A 35 21.75 5.87 -15.94
CA ALA A 35 21.77 7.34 -15.87
C ALA A 35 21.04 7.86 -14.61
N LEU A 36 19.90 7.26 -14.26
CA LEU A 36 19.18 7.59 -13.02
C LEU A 36 20.03 7.30 -11.78
N LEU A 37 20.64 6.12 -11.69
CA LEU A 37 21.51 5.73 -10.58
C LEU A 37 22.69 6.68 -10.42
N THR A 38 23.31 7.09 -11.53
CA THR A 38 24.40 8.09 -11.51
C THR A 38 23.93 9.41 -10.90
N ARG A 39 22.73 9.88 -11.25
CA ARG A 39 22.17 11.13 -10.70
C ARG A 39 21.74 11.02 -9.24
N LEU A 40 21.36 9.83 -8.80
CA LEU A 40 21.08 9.53 -7.40
C LEU A 40 22.37 9.37 -6.57
N GLY A 41 23.55 9.50 -7.19
CA GLY A 41 24.85 9.42 -6.51
C GLY A 41 25.34 7.99 -6.31
N ASP A 42 25.05 7.10 -7.26
CA ASP A 42 25.43 5.68 -7.25
C ASP A 42 25.05 4.92 -5.96
N PRO A 43 23.79 5.01 -5.50
CA PRO A 43 23.35 4.43 -4.24
C PRO A 43 23.53 2.91 -4.16
N GLN A 44 23.49 2.21 -5.29
CA GLN A 44 23.71 0.76 -5.39
C GLN A 44 25.08 0.29 -4.89
N THR A 45 26.05 1.19 -4.73
CA THR A 45 27.40 0.87 -4.24
C THR A 45 27.50 0.79 -2.72
N ARG A 46 26.43 1.17 -2.00
CA ARG A 46 26.43 1.29 -0.53
C ARG A 46 25.94 0.06 0.22
N PHE A 47 25.43 -0.93 -0.49
CA PHE A 47 24.91 -2.17 0.07
C PHE A 47 25.27 -3.36 -0.82
N ARG A 48 25.17 -4.56 -0.26
CA ARG A 48 25.38 -5.80 -1.01
C ARG A 48 24.08 -6.20 -1.71
N SER A 49 24.10 -6.34 -3.02
CA SER A 49 22.88 -6.55 -3.83
C SER A 49 22.66 -8.02 -4.17
N ILE A 50 21.44 -8.51 -3.93
CA ILE A 50 20.98 -9.84 -4.32
C ILE A 50 19.83 -9.68 -5.33
N ILE A 51 19.87 -10.40 -6.44
CA ILE A 51 18.81 -10.41 -7.45
C ILE A 51 18.08 -11.75 -7.48
N VAL A 52 16.75 -11.73 -7.45
CA VAL A 52 15.89 -12.92 -7.40
C VAL A 52 14.99 -12.96 -8.64
N GLY A 53 15.33 -13.84 -9.59
CA GLY A 53 14.56 -14.08 -10.81
C GLY A 53 13.86 -15.44 -10.83
N GLY A 54 13.05 -15.67 -11.86
CA GLY A 54 12.29 -16.93 -12.04
C GLY A 54 10.87 -16.69 -12.53
N THR A 55 10.06 -17.75 -12.60
CA THR A 55 8.64 -17.64 -12.96
C THR A 55 7.80 -17.58 -11.68
N ASN A 56 7.82 -18.65 -10.90
CA ASN A 56 7.02 -18.78 -9.67
C ASN A 56 7.93 -18.79 -8.43
N GLY A 57 7.46 -18.18 -7.33
CA GLY A 57 8.15 -18.19 -6.04
C GLY A 57 9.14 -17.05 -5.79
N LYS A 58 9.37 -16.15 -6.76
CA LYS A 58 10.30 -15.00 -6.63
C LYS A 58 10.09 -14.19 -5.34
N GLY A 59 8.92 -13.54 -5.18
CA GLY A 59 8.60 -12.78 -3.97
C GLY A 59 8.62 -13.61 -2.68
N THR A 60 8.27 -14.91 -2.73
CA THR A 60 8.36 -15.80 -1.56
C THR A 60 9.82 -16.03 -1.16
N VAL A 61 10.70 -16.33 -2.12
CA VAL A 61 12.14 -16.54 -1.87
C VAL A 61 12.80 -15.23 -1.44
N ALA A 62 12.50 -14.12 -2.11
CA ALA A 62 13.05 -12.80 -1.77
C ALA A 62 12.66 -12.38 -0.34
N SER A 63 11.38 -12.54 0.03
CA SER A 63 10.90 -12.21 1.37
C SER A 63 11.46 -13.14 2.44
N LEU A 64 11.58 -14.44 2.17
CA LEU A 64 12.23 -15.40 3.07
C LEU A 64 13.71 -15.06 3.28
N LEU A 65 14.43 -14.74 2.20
CA LEU A 65 15.84 -14.37 2.28
C LEU A 65 16.03 -13.12 3.13
N ALA A 66 15.23 -12.07 2.90
CA ALA A 66 15.27 -10.87 3.73
C ALA A 66 14.95 -11.16 5.21
N ALA A 67 13.96 -12.02 5.49
CA ALA A 67 13.61 -12.42 6.85
C ALA A 67 14.73 -13.22 7.54
N ILE A 68 15.39 -14.14 6.82
CA ILE A 68 16.52 -14.91 7.33
C ILE A 68 17.71 -13.98 7.64
N LEU A 69 18.04 -13.05 6.74
CA LEU A 69 19.11 -12.07 6.95
C LEU A 69 18.84 -11.19 8.18
N LYS A 70 17.61 -10.67 8.31
CA LYS A 70 17.15 -9.93 9.50
C LYS A 70 17.30 -10.74 10.78
N ALA A 71 16.89 -12.01 10.77
CA ALA A 71 17.00 -12.89 11.92
C ALA A 71 18.45 -13.12 12.37
N HIS A 72 19.43 -12.94 11.48
CA HIS A 72 20.86 -13.02 11.77
C HIS A 72 21.50 -11.64 12.02
N GLY A 73 20.70 -10.62 12.31
CA GLY A 73 21.19 -9.30 12.73
C GLY A 73 21.65 -8.39 11.60
N HIS A 74 21.38 -8.75 10.34
CA HIS A 74 21.71 -7.92 9.18
C HIS A 74 20.53 -7.05 8.78
N LYS A 75 20.79 -5.77 8.48
CA LYS A 75 19.75 -4.85 7.99
C LYS A 75 19.41 -5.18 6.54
N ALA A 76 18.19 -5.64 6.29
CA ALA A 76 17.77 -6.16 4.99
C ALA A 76 16.72 -5.27 4.32
N GLY A 77 17.01 -4.83 3.10
CA GLY A 77 16.06 -4.19 2.20
C GLY A 77 15.42 -5.23 1.28
N LEU A 78 14.12 -5.15 1.06
CA LEU A 78 13.37 -6.02 0.16
C LEU A 78 12.59 -5.19 -0.87
N TYR A 79 12.88 -5.42 -2.15
CA TYR A 79 12.14 -4.87 -3.28
C TYR A 79 11.34 -5.98 -3.97
N THR A 80 10.00 -5.88 -4.01
CA THR A 80 9.09 -6.89 -4.57
C THR A 80 8.03 -6.31 -5.50
N SER A 81 7.47 -7.15 -6.37
CA SER A 81 6.36 -6.76 -7.26
C SER A 81 5.45 -7.94 -7.64
N PRO A 82 4.15 -7.71 -7.92
CA PRO A 82 3.39 -6.49 -7.66
C PRO A 82 3.04 -6.34 -6.16
N HIS A 83 2.31 -5.28 -5.80
CA HIS A 83 1.75 -5.08 -4.45
C HIS A 83 0.29 -5.55 -4.37
N LEU A 84 -0.23 -5.74 -3.15
CA LEU A 84 -1.64 -6.06 -2.91
C LEU A 84 -2.47 -4.79 -2.72
N HIS A 85 -2.11 -3.92 -1.76
CA HIS A 85 -2.94 -2.77 -1.38
C HIS A 85 -2.26 -1.43 -1.61
N THR A 86 -0.98 -1.30 -1.27
CA THR A 86 -0.21 -0.06 -1.45
C THR A 86 1.11 -0.28 -2.17
N GLN A 87 1.50 0.65 -3.04
CA GLN A 87 2.82 0.62 -3.72
C GLN A 87 3.98 0.61 -2.72
N ARG A 88 3.75 1.07 -1.49
CA ARG A 88 4.76 1.04 -0.42
C ARG A 88 5.12 -0.38 0.02
N GLU A 89 4.23 -1.37 -0.15
CA GLU A 89 4.53 -2.78 0.12
C GLU A 89 5.70 -3.31 -0.71
N ARG A 90 5.99 -2.67 -1.85
CA ARG A 90 7.08 -3.04 -2.75
C ARG A 90 8.45 -2.79 -2.16
N ILE A 91 8.59 -1.86 -1.21
CA ILE A 91 9.88 -1.48 -0.62
C ILE A 91 9.76 -1.65 0.89
N ARG A 92 10.42 -2.67 1.43
CA ARG A 92 10.45 -2.95 2.87
C ARG A 92 11.87 -2.89 3.40
N ILE A 93 12.01 -2.44 4.64
CA ILE A 93 13.29 -2.43 5.36
C ILE A 93 13.07 -3.15 6.68
N ASP A 94 13.81 -4.22 6.89
CA ASP A 94 13.61 -5.16 7.99
C ASP A 94 12.16 -5.65 8.09
N GLY A 95 11.51 -5.85 6.95
CA GLY A 95 10.12 -6.32 6.85
C GLY A 95 9.04 -5.25 7.01
N GLU A 96 9.41 -4.05 7.45
CA GLU A 96 8.50 -2.93 7.67
C GLU A 96 8.35 -2.07 6.41
N ILE A 97 7.15 -1.51 6.23
CA ILE A 97 6.86 -0.58 5.13
C ILE A 97 7.25 0.85 5.56
N LEU A 98 7.73 1.64 4.61
CA LEU A 98 8.10 3.03 4.86
C LEU A 98 6.88 3.90 5.16
N SER A 99 7.06 4.89 6.05
CA SER A 99 6.04 5.91 6.31
C SER A 99 5.67 6.69 5.03
N LYS A 100 4.45 7.24 4.99
CA LYS A 100 3.97 8.04 3.86
C LYS A 100 4.85 9.26 3.61
N GLU A 101 5.45 9.81 4.66
CA GLU A 101 6.36 10.95 4.64
C GLU A 101 7.69 10.56 3.99
N GLN A 102 8.35 9.51 4.48
CA GLN A 102 9.60 9.01 3.88
C GLN A 102 9.40 8.65 2.40
N TRP A 103 8.26 8.04 2.07
CA TRP A 103 7.89 7.76 0.69
C TRP A 103 7.77 9.04 -0.15
N ALA A 104 7.03 10.03 0.34
CA ALA A 104 6.80 11.28 -0.39
C ALA A 104 8.09 12.08 -0.60
N ASP A 105 8.97 12.11 0.39
CA ASP A 105 10.28 12.78 0.30
C ASP A 105 11.18 12.09 -0.73
N ALA A 106 11.27 10.76 -0.68
CA ALA A 106 12.07 9.99 -1.63
C ALA A 106 11.55 10.10 -3.07
N VAL A 107 10.23 10.08 -3.28
CA VAL A 107 9.63 10.33 -4.61
C VAL A 107 9.88 11.75 -5.10
N SER A 108 9.88 12.74 -4.19
CA SER A 108 10.21 14.12 -4.56
C SER A 108 11.65 14.25 -5.04
N HIS A 109 12.58 13.58 -4.35
CA HIS A 109 13.97 13.55 -4.77
C HIS A 109 14.14 12.83 -6.12
N LEU A 110 13.42 11.73 -6.33
CA LEU A 110 13.40 11.02 -7.61
C LEU A 110 12.87 11.91 -8.76
N ASP A 111 11.75 12.61 -8.55
CA ASP A 111 11.21 13.56 -9.54
C ASP A 111 12.28 14.61 -9.92
N ASP A 112 12.97 15.16 -8.93
CA ASP A 112 14.05 16.13 -9.13
C ASP A 112 15.21 15.56 -9.96
N CYS A 113 15.63 14.33 -9.68
CA CYS A 113 16.70 13.65 -10.42
C CYS A 113 16.29 13.32 -11.85
N THR A 114 15.01 13.06 -12.11
CA THR A 114 14.49 12.73 -13.45
C THR A 114 14.15 13.95 -14.31
N ARG A 115 14.27 15.17 -13.77
CA ARG A 115 14.10 16.41 -14.54
C ARG A 115 15.05 16.41 -15.74
N ASP A 116 14.54 16.86 -16.89
CA ASP A 116 15.25 16.98 -18.18
C ASP A 116 15.59 15.68 -18.93
N PHE A 117 15.23 14.49 -18.44
CA PHE A 117 15.49 13.22 -19.18
C PHE A 117 14.91 13.20 -20.60
N GLY A 118 13.74 13.81 -20.80
CA GLY A 118 13.16 13.97 -22.13
C GLY A 118 14.00 14.83 -23.08
N ARG A 119 14.73 15.82 -22.56
CA ARG A 119 15.64 16.68 -23.36
C ARG A 119 16.96 15.97 -23.68
N GLU A 120 17.35 15.01 -22.86
CA GLU A 120 18.60 14.23 -23.00
C GLU A 120 18.44 12.98 -23.88
N ALA A 121 17.31 12.84 -24.56
CA ALA A 121 16.96 11.66 -25.34
C ALA A 121 16.96 10.34 -24.54
N LEU A 122 16.91 10.43 -23.21
CA LEU A 122 16.73 9.29 -22.31
C LEU A 122 15.25 8.91 -22.15
N GLY A 123 14.32 9.76 -22.64
CA GLY A 123 12.87 9.50 -22.63
C GLY A 123 12.22 9.57 -21.24
N SER A 124 10.98 9.10 -21.12
CA SER A 124 10.28 8.96 -19.83
C SER A 124 10.56 7.59 -19.20
N PHE A 125 10.39 7.46 -17.89
CA PHE A 125 10.53 6.18 -17.21
C PHE A 125 9.20 5.47 -17.04
N SER A 126 9.24 4.14 -16.98
CA SER A 126 8.15 3.34 -16.46
C SER A 126 8.02 3.49 -14.95
N LYS A 127 6.83 3.18 -14.42
CA LYS A 127 6.59 3.09 -12.98
C LYS A 127 7.55 2.09 -12.31
N PHE A 128 7.86 0.98 -12.99
CA PHE A 128 8.78 -0.04 -12.47
C PHE A 128 10.23 0.47 -12.37
N GLU A 129 10.72 1.20 -13.38
CA GLU A 129 12.04 1.85 -13.32
C GLU A 129 12.11 2.88 -12.18
N ALA A 130 11.09 3.72 -12.05
CA ALA A 130 11.00 4.72 -10.99
C ALA A 130 11.01 4.08 -9.59
N LEU A 131 10.20 3.04 -9.37
CA LEU A 131 10.15 2.30 -8.10
C LEU A 131 11.45 1.55 -7.80
N THR A 132 12.13 1.02 -8.83
CA THR A 132 13.43 0.37 -8.67
C THR A 132 14.48 1.39 -8.22
N GLY A 133 14.56 2.55 -8.89
CA GLY A 133 15.47 3.63 -8.50
C GLY A 133 15.17 4.16 -7.09
N LEU A 134 13.88 4.27 -6.74
CA LEU A 134 13.41 4.64 -5.41
C LEU A 134 13.89 3.64 -4.34
N ALA A 135 13.75 2.33 -4.61
CA ALA A 135 14.18 1.26 -3.69
C ALA A 135 15.69 1.31 -3.42
N VAL A 136 16.50 1.41 -4.48
CA VAL A 136 17.97 1.52 -4.36
C VAL A 136 18.36 2.76 -3.55
N HIS A 137 17.73 3.91 -3.83
CA HIS A 137 17.97 5.15 -3.10
C HIS A 137 17.64 5.01 -1.61
N LEU A 138 16.47 4.45 -1.29
CA LEU A 138 16.01 4.27 0.09
C LEU A 138 16.88 3.29 0.88
N PHE A 139 17.30 2.17 0.27
CA PHE A 139 18.21 1.22 0.91
C PHE A 139 19.54 1.89 1.27
N ALA A 140 20.09 2.70 0.37
CA ALA A 140 21.30 3.46 0.60
C ALA A 140 21.14 4.56 1.67
N GLN A 141 19.99 5.22 1.74
CA GLN A 141 19.69 6.24 2.77
C GLN A 141 19.47 5.64 4.15
N GLN A 142 19.03 4.39 4.21
CA GLN A 142 18.70 3.69 5.45
C GLN A 142 19.82 2.73 5.87
N ASP A 143 21.03 2.83 5.31
CA ASP A 143 22.18 1.98 5.64
C ASP A 143 21.85 0.48 5.62
N VAL A 144 21.06 0.05 4.64
CA VAL A 144 20.78 -1.38 4.39
C VAL A 144 22.10 -2.09 4.09
N GLU A 145 22.30 -3.26 4.69
CA GLU A 145 23.48 -4.07 4.41
C GLU A 145 23.26 -4.96 3.18
N PHE A 146 22.09 -5.58 3.11
CA PHE A 146 21.70 -6.45 1.99
C PHE A 146 20.42 -5.96 1.33
N GLY A 147 20.51 -5.55 0.06
CA GLY A 147 19.35 -5.23 -0.78
C GLY A 147 18.94 -6.43 -1.61
N VAL A 148 17.75 -6.98 -1.35
CA VAL A 148 17.17 -8.11 -2.09
C VAL A 148 16.15 -7.59 -3.10
N PHE A 149 16.40 -7.80 -4.39
CA PHE A 149 15.60 -7.29 -5.50
C PHE A 149 14.92 -8.44 -6.25
N GLU A 150 13.60 -8.52 -6.16
CA GLU A 150 12.80 -9.35 -7.07
C GLU A 150 12.77 -8.71 -8.46
N VAL A 151 13.08 -9.54 -9.46
CA VAL A 151 12.94 -9.19 -10.87
C VAL A 151 11.46 -9.07 -11.22
N GLY A 152 11.08 -7.98 -11.90
CA GLY A 152 9.71 -7.75 -12.34
C GLY A 152 9.34 -8.65 -13.51
N LEU A 153 10.07 -8.55 -14.62
CA LEU A 153 9.81 -9.33 -15.83
C LEU A 153 11.10 -9.80 -16.50
N GLY A 154 11.13 -11.09 -16.89
CA GLY A 154 12.29 -11.67 -17.59
C GLY A 154 13.52 -11.70 -16.69
N GLY A 155 14.62 -11.14 -17.18
CA GLY A 155 15.82 -10.79 -16.42
C GLY A 155 16.78 -9.90 -17.21
N ARG A 156 16.85 -10.05 -18.54
CA ARG A 156 17.83 -9.37 -19.39
C ARG A 156 17.75 -7.85 -19.36
N TYR A 157 16.55 -7.29 -19.49
CA TYR A 157 16.31 -5.84 -19.56
C TYR A 157 15.53 -5.30 -18.37
N ASP A 158 15.36 -6.10 -17.32
CA ASP A 158 14.67 -5.68 -16.11
C ASP A 158 15.45 -4.57 -15.40
N ALA A 159 14.74 -3.58 -14.84
CA ALA A 159 15.37 -2.43 -14.18
C ALA A 159 16.30 -2.83 -13.03
N THR A 160 16.03 -3.95 -12.35
CA THR A 160 16.88 -4.48 -11.28
C THR A 160 18.22 -5.04 -11.79
N ASN A 161 18.34 -5.28 -13.10
CA ASN A 161 19.55 -5.78 -13.75
C ASN A 161 20.50 -4.64 -14.21
N ALA A 162 20.25 -3.39 -13.81
CA ALA A 162 21.04 -2.23 -14.24
C ALA A 162 22.44 -2.15 -13.59
N TRP A 163 22.66 -2.83 -12.46
CA TRP A 163 23.94 -2.95 -11.76
C TRP A 163 24.31 -4.41 -11.49
N ASP A 164 25.49 -4.65 -10.91
CA ASP A 164 25.97 -5.99 -10.59
C ASP A 164 25.54 -6.41 -9.18
N SER A 165 24.85 -7.56 -9.09
CA SER A 165 24.53 -8.20 -7.82
C SER A 165 25.62 -9.19 -7.41
N GLU A 166 25.86 -9.32 -6.11
CA GLU A 166 26.85 -10.27 -5.58
C GLU A 166 26.40 -11.73 -5.70
N LEU A 167 25.08 -11.94 -5.66
CA LEU A 167 24.42 -13.24 -5.69
C LEU A 167 23.18 -13.14 -6.59
N ALA A 168 23.02 -14.12 -7.48
CA ALA A 168 21.80 -14.33 -8.24
C ALA A 168 21.05 -15.55 -7.69
N VAL A 169 19.72 -15.43 -7.55
CA VAL A 169 18.84 -16.53 -7.14
C VAL A 169 17.81 -16.76 -8.24
N LEU A 170 17.68 -18.00 -8.69
CA LEU A 170 16.75 -18.39 -9.75
C LEU A 170 15.72 -19.39 -9.20
N THR A 171 14.48 -18.95 -9.08
CA THR A 171 13.37 -19.81 -8.69
C THR A 171 12.92 -20.70 -9.85
N ALA A 172 11.88 -21.52 -9.64
CA ALA A 172 11.37 -22.41 -10.67
C ALA A 172 10.97 -21.63 -11.95
N ILE A 173 11.42 -22.13 -13.10
CA ILE A 173 11.07 -21.61 -14.41
C ILE A 173 9.91 -22.41 -14.99
N GLY A 174 8.91 -21.69 -15.45
CA GLY A 174 7.75 -22.22 -16.16
C GLY A 174 7.32 -21.24 -17.26
N LEU A 175 6.39 -21.69 -18.10
CA LEU A 175 5.80 -20.84 -19.14
C LEU A 175 4.99 -19.71 -18.50
N ASP A 176 5.39 -18.48 -18.79
CA ASP A 176 4.70 -17.27 -18.39
C ASP A 176 5.16 -16.11 -19.30
N HIS A 177 4.30 -15.12 -19.51
CA HIS A 177 4.58 -13.97 -20.38
C HIS A 177 5.11 -14.36 -21.77
N VAL A 178 4.52 -15.39 -22.40
CA VAL A 178 5.01 -15.98 -23.66
C VAL A 178 5.08 -14.98 -24.82
N ASP A 179 4.19 -13.99 -24.81
CA ASP A 179 4.17 -12.89 -25.80
C ASP A 179 5.41 -11.96 -25.72
N LEU A 180 6.15 -12.00 -24.61
CA LEU A 180 7.28 -11.12 -24.33
C LEU A 180 8.61 -11.87 -24.23
N LEU A 181 8.63 -13.04 -23.57
CA LEU A 181 9.85 -13.76 -23.23
C LEU A 181 10.17 -14.93 -24.17
N GLY A 182 9.20 -15.37 -24.98
CA GLY A 182 9.33 -16.53 -25.86
C GLY A 182 8.31 -17.61 -25.57
N ASN A 183 8.17 -18.54 -26.52
CA ASN A 183 7.16 -19.60 -26.47
C ASN A 183 7.69 -20.91 -25.89
N THR A 184 8.99 -20.99 -25.55
CA THR A 184 9.60 -22.19 -24.98
C THR A 184 10.22 -21.94 -23.62
N LEU A 185 10.40 -23.01 -22.84
CA LEU A 185 11.06 -22.93 -21.53
C LEU A 185 12.52 -22.49 -21.67
N GLU A 186 13.20 -22.88 -22.74
CA GLU A 186 14.59 -22.51 -23.02
C GLU A 186 14.74 -21.02 -23.33
N GLU A 187 13.82 -20.44 -24.12
CA GLU A 187 13.82 -19.00 -24.41
C GLU A 187 13.63 -18.19 -23.12
N ILE A 188 12.62 -18.56 -22.32
CA ILE A 188 12.31 -17.92 -21.04
C ILE A 188 13.48 -18.07 -20.05
N ALA A 189 14.07 -19.27 -19.97
CA ALA A 189 15.22 -19.54 -19.11
C ALA A 189 16.45 -18.75 -19.54
N ALA A 190 16.73 -18.67 -20.86
CA ALA A 190 17.85 -17.90 -21.39
C ALA A 190 17.72 -16.41 -21.08
N ASP A 191 16.53 -15.82 -21.18
CA ASP A 191 16.31 -14.43 -20.78
C ASP A 191 16.55 -14.23 -19.27
N LYS A 192 15.97 -15.10 -18.43
CA LYS A 192 16.10 -15.03 -16.97
C LYS A 192 17.53 -15.23 -16.48
N LEU A 193 18.34 -16.02 -17.17
CA LEU A 193 19.74 -16.26 -16.80
C LEU A 193 20.65 -15.03 -16.94
N HIS A 194 20.20 -13.95 -17.60
CA HIS A 194 20.96 -12.70 -17.68
C HIS A 194 21.12 -11.96 -16.35
N ILE A 195 20.48 -12.42 -15.28
CA ILE A 195 20.71 -11.92 -13.91
C ILE A 195 22.02 -12.45 -13.32
N ALA A 196 22.56 -13.54 -13.85
CA ALA A 196 23.83 -14.10 -13.40
C ALA A 196 25.00 -13.18 -13.77
N ARG A 197 26.08 -13.25 -13.00
CA ARG A 197 27.29 -12.45 -13.20
C ARG A 197 28.53 -13.33 -13.20
N SER A 198 29.40 -13.11 -14.18
CA SER A 198 30.67 -13.82 -14.29
C SER A 198 31.50 -13.65 -13.01
N GLY A 199 32.08 -14.74 -12.52
CA GLY A 199 32.83 -14.79 -11.26
C GLY A 199 31.97 -14.70 -9.99
N ARG A 200 30.63 -14.75 -10.10
CA ARG A 200 29.69 -14.75 -8.97
C ARG A 200 28.91 -16.05 -8.90
N THR A 201 28.14 -16.21 -7.82
CA THR A 201 27.35 -17.40 -7.57
C THR A 201 25.90 -17.22 -8.09
N LEU A 202 25.38 -18.27 -8.71
CA LEU A 202 23.97 -18.46 -9.03
C LEU A 202 23.42 -19.61 -8.17
N VAL A 203 22.37 -19.35 -7.40
CA VAL A 203 21.66 -20.37 -6.62
C VAL A 203 20.33 -20.68 -7.31
N THR A 204 20.04 -21.95 -7.57
CA THR A 204 18.76 -22.38 -8.18
C THR A 204 18.14 -23.55 -7.43
N THR A 205 16.82 -23.73 -7.56
CA THR A 205 16.13 -24.90 -7.01
C THR A 205 16.47 -26.18 -7.75
N ALA A 206 16.47 -27.32 -7.06
CA ALA A 206 16.54 -28.64 -7.69
C ALA A 206 15.26 -28.99 -8.49
N ALA A 207 14.14 -28.30 -8.24
CA ALA A 207 12.85 -28.53 -8.87
C ALA A 207 12.70 -27.82 -10.24
N GLN A 208 13.75 -27.86 -11.08
CA GLN A 208 13.67 -27.39 -12.47
C GLN A 208 13.34 -28.56 -13.40
N SER A 209 12.79 -28.28 -14.58
CA SER A 209 12.72 -29.29 -15.64
C SER A 209 14.15 -29.72 -16.06
N PRO A 210 14.34 -30.95 -16.56
CA PRO A 210 15.65 -31.41 -17.03
C PRO A 210 16.28 -30.46 -18.06
N GLU A 211 15.50 -30.00 -19.03
CA GLU A 211 15.94 -29.13 -20.12
C GLU A 211 16.41 -27.76 -19.60
N VAL A 212 15.65 -27.17 -18.66
CA VAL A 212 16.02 -25.91 -18.00
C VAL A 212 17.29 -26.08 -17.17
N MET A 213 17.39 -27.14 -16.37
CA MET A 213 18.56 -27.39 -15.53
C MET A 213 19.82 -27.59 -16.37
N ASP A 214 19.73 -28.28 -17.50
CA ASP A 214 20.86 -28.45 -18.42
C ASP A 214 21.29 -27.13 -19.06
N LEU A 215 20.34 -26.27 -19.45
CA LEU A 215 20.64 -24.92 -19.93
C LEU A 215 21.31 -24.06 -18.85
N ILE A 216 20.83 -24.13 -17.60
CA ILE A 216 21.45 -23.42 -16.47
C ILE A 216 22.91 -23.87 -16.32
N ARG A 217 23.19 -25.18 -16.29
CA ARG A 217 24.54 -25.73 -16.16
C ARG A 217 25.45 -25.26 -17.29
N GLN A 218 25.00 -25.37 -18.54
CA GLN A 218 25.77 -24.96 -19.71
C GLN A 218 26.09 -23.47 -19.69
N THR A 219 25.12 -22.64 -19.28
CA THR A 219 25.29 -21.19 -19.19
C THR A 219 26.27 -20.83 -18.09
N CYS A 220 26.18 -21.46 -16.91
CA CYS A 220 27.10 -21.20 -15.80
C CYS A 220 28.54 -21.55 -16.16
N VAL A 221 28.77 -22.69 -16.83
CA VAL A 221 30.11 -23.05 -17.33
C VAL A 221 30.60 -22.02 -18.35
N LYS A 222 29.75 -21.63 -19.31
CA LYS A 222 30.13 -20.69 -20.38
C LYS A 222 30.44 -19.28 -19.86
N GLN A 223 29.74 -18.83 -18.82
CA GLN A 223 29.86 -17.47 -18.27
C GLN A 223 30.75 -17.41 -17.02
N GLU A 224 31.37 -18.52 -16.62
CA GLU A 224 32.21 -18.63 -15.42
C GLU A 224 31.44 -18.22 -14.15
N VAL A 225 30.20 -18.71 -14.03
CA VAL A 225 29.31 -18.51 -12.87
C VAL A 225 29.37 -19.76 -12.01
N GLU A 226 29.55 -19.60 -10.70
CA GLU A 226 29.48 -20.71 -9.76
C GLU A 226 28.02 -21.13 -9.56
N LEU A 227 27.67 -22.38 -9.90
CA LEU A 227 26.31 -22.89 -9.74
C LEU A 227 26.15 -23.64 -8.42
N GLN A 228 25.19 -23.19 -7.59
CA GLN A 228 24.73 -23.90 -6.41
C GLN A 228 23.27 -24.34 -6.59
N ILE A 229 22.97 -25.60 -6.28
CA ILE A 229 21.63 -26.17 -6.42
C ILE A 229 21.08 -26.45 -5.02
N ALA A 230 20.00 -25.76 -4.66
CA ALA A 230 19.28 -25.96 -3.42
C ALA A 230 18.53 -27.31 -3.47
N GLY A 231 19.03 -28.28 -2.70
CA GLY A 231 18.49 -29.63 -2.60
C GLY A 231 18.00 -29.97 -1.19
N THR A 232 17.93 -31.26 -0.88
CA THR A 232 17.45 -31.79 0.42
C THR A 232 18.40 -31.56 1.60
N LYS A 233 19.51 -30.81 1.40
CA LYS A 233 20.48 -30.46 2.46
C LYS A 233 19.83 -29.73 3.64
N TRP A 234 18.73 -29.03 3.38
CA TRP A 234 17.91 -28.37 4.39
C TRP A 234 16.71 -29.26 4.74
N PRO A 235 16.77 -30.02 5.86
CA PRO A 235 15.66 -30.85 6.30
C PRO A 235 14.57 -29.96 6.91
N LEU A 236 13.79 -29.35 6.04
CA LEU A 236 12.52 -28.75 6.40
C LEU A 236 11.51 -29.90 6.48
N GLY A 237 11.09 -30.23 7.70
CA GLY A 237 10.00 -31.17 7.95
C GLY A 237 8.68 -30.67 7.35
N HIS A 238 7.55 -31.24 7.80
CA HIS A 238 6.27 -30.68 7.41
C HIS A 238 6.09 -29.29 8.04
N LEU A 239 6.10 -28.24 7.22
CA LEU A 239 5.79 -26.88 7.64
C LEU A 239 4.26 -26.74 7.69
N THR A 240 3.68 -27.01 8.86
CA THR A 240 2.24 -26.93 9.09
C THR A 240 1.70 -25.58 8.62
N GLY A 241 0.64 -25.61 7.79
CA GLY A 241 0.01 -24.38 7.27
C GLY A 241 0.65 -23.83 5.99
N HIS A 242 1.71 -24.45 5.47
CA HIS A 242 2.36 -24.03 4.23
C HIS A 242 2.25 -25.09 3.12
N PRO A 243 2.14 -24.68 1.84
CA PRO A 243 2.13 -25.60 0.70
C PRO A 243 3.52 -26.21 0.46
N ALA A 244 3.60 -27.34 -0.24
CA ALA A 244 4.88 -27.98 -0.59
C ALA A 244 5.86 -27.03 -1.33
N THR A 245 5.34 -26.17 -2.19
CA THR A 245 6.12 -25.14 -2.91
C THR A 245 6.78 -24.13 -1.98
N TYR A 246 6.21 -23.87 -0.80
CA TYR A 246 6.83 -23.02 0.21
C TYR A 246 8.11 -23.65 0.76
N ALA A 247 8.08 -24.96 1.04
CA ALA A 247 9.27 -25.66 1.51
C ALA A 247 10.40 -25.62 0.47
N GLU A 248 10.09 -25.76 -0.82
CA GLU A 248 11.08 -25.62 -1.90
C GLU A 248 11.67 -24.20 -1.97
N ASN A 249 10.81 -23.18 -1.91
CA ASN A 249 11.25 -21.78 -1.86
C ASN A 249 12.10 -21.48 -0.62
N ALA A 250 11.76 -22.06 0.53
CA ALA A 250 12.53 -21.93 1.76
C ALA A 250 13.90 -22.59 1.67
N ARG A 251 14.03 -23.78 1.07
CA ARG A 251 15.35 -24.39 0.84
C ARG A 251 16.22 -23.52 -0.07
N LEU A 252 15.62 -22.90 -1.09
CA LEU A 252 16.32 -21.99 -1.98
C LEU A 252 16.79 -20.71 -1.24
N ALA A 253 15.92 -20.11 -0.42
CA ALA A 253 16.29 -18.95 0.39
C ALA A 253 17.38 -19.27 1.42
N LEU A 254 17.32 -20.43 2.08
CA LEU A 254 18.36 -20.89 3.02
C LEU A 254 19.70 -21.13 2.33
N GLU A 255 19.69 -21.75 1.14
CA GLU A 255 20.91 -21.96 0.35
C GLU A 255 21.53 -20.61 -0.06
N ALA A 256 20.71 -19.64 -0.48
CA ALA A 256 21.15 -18.30 -0.79
C ALA A 256 21.73 -17.59 0.45
N ALA A 257 21.04 -17.64 1.59
CA ALA A 257 21.50 -17.03 2.84
C ALA A 257 22.86 -17.59 3.29
N ARG A 258 23.09 -18.90 3.13
CA ARG A 258 24.38 -19.53 3.46
C ARG A 258 25.54 -19.03 2.59
N GLY A 259 25.26 -18.59 1.37
CA GLY A 259 26.26 -17.95 0.51
C GLY A 259 26.61 -16.52 0.93
N LEU A 260 25.79 -15.89 1.77
CA LEU A 260 25.91 -14.48 2.15
C LEU A 260 26.46 -14.28 3.57
N VAL A 261 26.11 -15.20 4.48
CA VAL A 261 26.39 -15.16 5.92
C VAL A 261 27.32 -16.32 6.30
N GLN A 262 28.48 -16.02 6.89
CA GLN A 262 29.51 -17.03 7.21
C GLN A 262 29.06 -18.03 8.28
N ASP A 263 28.35 -17.56 9.31
CA ASP A 263 27.87 -18.36 10.45
C ASP A 263 26.34 -18.39 10.50
N LEU A 264 25.71 -18.88 9.42
CA LEU A 264 24.26 -19.03 9.37
C LEU A 264 23.81 -20.13 10.36
N GLU A 265 23.17 -19.72 11.45
CA GLU A 265 22.69 -20.62 12.49
C GLU A 265 21.40 -21.33 12.03
N ASN A 266 21.46 -22.66 11.93
CA ASN A 266 20.35 -23.46 11.41
C ASN A 266 19.04 -23.30 12.21
N GLU A 267 19.12 -23.17 13.55
CA GLU A 267 17.93 -23.03 14.40
C GLU A 267 17.23 -21.70 14.13
N THR A 268 17.97 -20.59 14.17
CA THR A 268 17.49 -19.24 13.85
C THR A 268 16.94 -19.17 12.42
N ALA A 269 17.63 -19.76 11.45
CA ALA A 269 17.16 -19.79 10.06
C ALA A 269 15.87 -20.60 9.88
N HIS A 270 15.76 -21.77 10.52
CA HIS A 270 14.53 -22.59 10.49
C HIS A 270 13.37 -21.90 11.21
N GLN A 271 13.62 -21.18 12.31
CA GLN A 271 12.59 -20.42 13.00
C GLN A 271 12.10 -19.23 12.15
N ALA A 272 13.01 -18.53 11.46
CA ALA A 272 12.63 -17.50 10.49
C ALA A 272 11.73 -18.07 9.39
N VAL A 273 12.08 -19.22 8.81
CA VAL A 273 11.24 -19.92 7.83
C VAL A 273 9.88 -20.33 8.40
N ALA A 274 9.84 -20.93 9.59
CA ALA A 274 8.60 -21.44 10.17
C ALA A 274 7.61 -20.35 10.59
N SER A 275 8.11 -19.15 10.91
CA SER A 275 7.29 -18.01 11.34
C SER A 275 6.95 -17.04 10.21
N HIS A 276 7.56 -17.20 9.04
CA HIS A 276 7.42 -16.24 7.93
C HIS A 276 6.10 -16.41 7.18
N HIS A 277 5.34 -15.33 7.13
CA HIS A 277 4.08 -15.23 6.40
C HIS A 277 4.21 -14.19 5.28
N TRP A 278 3.78 -14.56 4.07
CA TRP A 278 3.71 -13.64 2.93
C TRP A 278 2.27 -13.49 2.45
N PRO A 279 1.65 -12.29 2.59
CA PRO A 279 0.26 -12.07 2.22
C PRO A 279 -0.10 -12.54 0.80
N GLY A 280 -1.27 -13.16 0.66
CA GLY A 280 -1.77 -13.67 -0.60
C GLY A 280 -1.02 -14.87 -1.20
N ARG A 281 -0.21 -15.59 -0.41
CA ARG A 281 0.41 -16.87 -0.77
C ARG A 281 -0.06 -17.95 0.18
N PHE A 282 -1.01 -18.75 -0.27
CA PHE A 282 -1.67 -19.79 0.53
C PHE A 282 -2.13 -19.29 1.92
N GLU A 283 -2.66 -18.07 1.96
CA GLU A 283 -3.03 -17.38 3.18
C GLU A 283 -4.42 -17.82 3.68
N VAL A 284 -4.54 -18.14 4.97
CA VAL A 284 -5.82 -18.47 5.60
C VAL A 284 -6.55 -17.18 5.97
N ALA A 285 -7.64 -16.88 5.26
CA ALA A 285 -8.47 -15.71 5.54
C ALA A 285 -9.57 -15.96 6.58
N HIS A 286 -9.99 -17.21 6.73
CA HIS A 286 -11.05 -17.60 7.65
C HIS A 286 -10.95 -19.09 7.98
N GLU A 287 -11.28 -19.49 9.21
CA GLU A 287 -11.14 -20.88 9.64
C GLU A 287 -12.40 -21.74 9.38
N LYS A 288 -13.62 -21.18 9.56
CA LYS A 288 -14.89 -21.95 9.49
C LYS A 288 -16.06 -21.16 8.86
N PRO A 289 -16.31 -21.23 7.55
CA PRO A 289 -15.65 -22.12 6.59
C PRO A 289 -14.17 -21.78 6.40
N LEU A 290 -13.38 -22.78 6.00
CA LEU A 290 -11.98 -22.57 5.65
C LEU A 290 -11.92 -21.74 4.37
N VAL A 291 -11.26 -20.59 4.41
CA VAL A 291 -11.05 -19.73 3.24
C VAL A 291 -9.55 -19.56 3.01
N LEU A 292 -9.06 -19.96 1.84
CA LEU A 292 -7.68 -19.79 1.42
C LEU A 292 -7.57 -18.75 0.30
N LEU A 293 -6.55 -17.90 0.37
CA LEU A 293 -6.22 -16.90 -0.65
C LEU A 293 -4.86 -17.23 -1.27
N ASP A 294 -4.81 -17.35 -2.59
CA ASP A 294 -3.56 -17.61 -3.29
C ASP A 294 -3.45 -16.87 -4.62
N GLY A 295 -2.31 -16.23 -4.86
CA GLY A 295 -2.05 -15.45 -6.07
C GLY A 295 -1.66 -16.26 -7.31
N ALA A 296 -1.92 -17.58 -7.37
CA ALA A 296 -1.70 -18.40 -8.55
C ALA A 296 -2.41 -17.81 -9.78
N HIS A 297 -1.63 -17.41 -10.79
CA HIS A 297 -2.11 -16.68 -11.98
C HIS A 297 -1.50 -17.21 -13.29
N ASN A 298 -0.90 -18.41 -13.25
CA ASN A 298 -0.46 -19.15 -14.42
C ASN A 298 -0.76 -20.65 -14.20
N PRO A 299 -0.74 -21.49 -15.26
CA PRO A 299 -1.11 -22.89 -15.15
C PRO A 299 -0.27 -23.67 -14.14
N ALA A 300 1.05 -23.49 -14.13
CA ALA A 300 1.94 -24.20 -13.20
C ALA A 300 1.66 -23.85 -11.72
N ALA A 301 1.39 -22.58 -11.42
CA ALA A 301 0.99 -22.17 -10.07
C ALA A 301 -0.39 -22.71 -9.68
N ALA A 302 -1.33 -22.74 -10.62
CA ALA A 302 -2.67 -23.29 -10.41
C ALA A 302 -2.65 -24.81 -10.19
N GLU A 303 -1.78 -25.54 -10.88
CA GLU A 303 -1.56 -26.98 -10.68
C GLU A 303 -0.98 -27.25 -9.29
N ALA A 304 0.02 -26.48 -8.86
CA ALA A 304 0.58 -26.58 -7.52
C ALA A 304 -0.46 -26.29 -6.43
N LEU A 305 -1.30 -25.27 -6.63
CA LEU A 305 -2.41 -24.96 -5.75
C LEU A 305 -3.43 -26.11 -5.70
N ALA A 306 -3.85 -26.63 -6.86
CA ALA A 306 -4.80 -27.73 -6.93
C ALA A 306 -4.28 -28.99 -6.20
N GLY A 307 -2.99 -29.32 -6.37
CA GLY A 307 -2.36 -30.43 -5.66
C GLY A 307 -2.44 -30.27 -4.14
N GLU A 308 -2.24 -29.06 -3.62
CA GLU A 308 -2.33 -28.77 -2.20
C GLU A 308 -3.78 -28.78 -1.69
N LEU A 309 -4.72 -28.22 -2.45
CA LEU A 309 -6.15 -28.28 -2.13
C LEU A 309 -6.65 -29.73 -2.07
N GLN A 310 -6.18 -30.58 -2.99
CA GLN A 310 -6.46 -32.02 -3.01
C GLN A 310 -5.88 -32.70 -1.76
N ARG A 311 -4.63 -32.38 -1.38
CA ARG A 311 -3.99 -32.90 -0.17
C ARG A 311 -4.80 -32.57 1.09
N LEU A 312 -5.31 -31.34 1.20
CA LEU A 312 -6.16 -30.93 2.32
C LEU A 312 -7.52 -31.64 2.33
N SER A 313 -8.03 -32.08 1.18
CA SER A 313 -9.28 -32.84 1.07
C SER A 313 -9.12 -34.35 1.29
N GLY A 314 -7.88 -34.86 1.44
CA GLY A 314 -7.59 -36.27 1.69
C GLY A 314 -7.60 -37.14 0.41
N GLU A 315 -7.53 -38.46 0.58
CA GLU A 315 -7.37 -39.45 -0.51
C GLU A 315 -8.66 -39.74 -1.31
N ARG A 316 -9.82 -39.19 -0.92
CA ARG A 316 -11.07 -39.41 -1.64
C ARG A 316 -11.18 -38.46 -2.83
N PRO A 317 -11.64 -38.92 -4.01
CA PRO A 317 -11.94 -38.04 -5.14
C PRO A 317 -12.98 -36.99 -4.72
N VAL A 318 -12.60 -35.73 -4.85
CA VAL A 318 -13.28 -34.60 -4.21
C VAL A 318 -14.42 -34.06 -5.06
N ALA A 319 -14.32 -34.16 -6.39
CA ALA A 319 -15.32 -33.61 -7.31
C ALA A 319 -16.73 -34.17 -7.00
N ASN A 320 -17.68 -33.26 -6.79
CA ASN A 320 -19.09 -33.54 -6.50
C ASN A 320 -19.39 -34.20 -5.13
N THR A 321 -18.61 -33.89 -4.09
CA THR A 321 -18.89 -34.26 -2.69
C THR A 321 -19.07 -33.02 -1.79
N ASP A 322 -19.56 -33.20 -0.55
CA ASP A 322 -19.66 -32.13 0.45
C ASP A 322 -18.27 -31.61 0.92
N ASP A 323 -17.19 -32.31 0.60
CA ASP A 323 -15.80 -31.97 0.92
C ASP A 323 -15.10 -31.16 -0.19
N ALA A 324 -15.83 -30.80 -1.24
CA ALA A 324 -15.32 -30.11 -2.43
C ALA A 324 -15.15 -28.59 -2.25
N TRP A 325 -14.17 -28.02 -2.96
CA TRP A 325 -13.85 -26.61 -2.85
C TRP A 325 -14.78 -25.76 -3.72
N VAL A 326 -15.32 -24.69 -3.13
CA VAL A 326 -15.92 -23.59 -3.91
C VAL A 326 -14.80 -22.63 -4.28
N LEU A 327 -14.55 -22.46 -5.58
CA LEU A 327 -13.47 -21.58 -6.05
C LEU A 327 -14.03 -20.22 -6.46
N VAL A 328 -13.32 -19.15 -6.13
CA VAL A 328 -13.56 -17.80 -6.66
C VAL A 328 -12.37 -17.44 -7.52
N VAL A 329 -12.59 -17.31 -8.83
CA VAL A 329 -11.51 -17.16 -9.81
C VAL A 329 -11.73 -15.91 -10.65
N GLY A 330 -10.67 -15.13 -10.79
CA GLY A 330 -10.58 -14.03 -11.74
C GLY A 330 -9.16 -13.97 -12.30
N ALA A 331 -9.00 -13.68 -13.59
CA ALA A 331 -7.71 -13.66 -14.26
C ALA A 331 -7.49 -12.37 -15.04
N GLY A 332 -6.23 -11.99 -15.22
CA GLY A 332 -5.84 -10.85 -16.05
C GLY A 332 -5.71 -11.19 -17.54
N THR A 333 -5.77 -10.19 -18.41
CA THR A 333 -5.35 -10.31 -19.81
C THR A 333 -3.87 -10.66 -19.88
N GLY A 334 -3.43 -11.44 -20.87
CA GLY A 334 -2.03 -11.85 -21.03
C GLY A 334 -1.57 -13.01 -20.12
N HIS A 335 -2.49 -13.61 -19.35
CA HIS A 335 -2.27 -14.88 -18.65
C HIS A 335 -3.12 -15.99 -19.29
N ASP A 336 -2.67 -17.24 -19.19
CA ASP A 336 -3.42 -18.41 -19.67
C ASP A 336 -4.57 -18.77 -18.72
N ALA A 337 -5.66 -18.00 -18.80
CA ALA A 337 -6.86 -18.22 -18.01
C ALA A 337 -7.49 -19.61 -18.25
N ALA A 338 -7.41 -20.13 -19.48
CA ALA A 338 -7.92 -21.46 -19.82
C ALA A 338 -7.10 -22.56 -19.10
N GLY A 339 -5.77 -22.44 -19.10
CA GLY A 339 -4.88 -23.35 -18.38
C GLY A 339 -5.08 -23.28 -16.86
N ILE A 340 -5.29 -22.09 -16.28
CA ILE A 340 -5.63 -21.92 -14.86
C ILE A 340 -6.93 -22.65 -14.52
N LEU A 341 -8.01 -22.42 -15.28
CA LEU A 341 -9.30 -23.06 -15.04
C LEU A 341 -9.22 -24.58 -15.20
N ARG A 342 -8.46 -25.07 -16.20
CA ARG A 342 -8.21 -26.50 -16.42
C ARG A 342 -7.48 -27.14 -15.24
N ALA A 343 -6.45 -26.47 -14.71
CA ALA A 343 -5.68 -26.95 -13.57
C ALA A 343 -6.50 -27.02 -12.28
N LEU A 344 -7.42 -26.07 -12.07
CA LEU A 344 -8.27 -26.00 -10.88
C LEU A 344 -9.53 -26.88 -10.96
N ALA A 345 -9.98 -27.25 -12.16
CA ALA A 345 -11.20 -28.03 -12.37
C ALA A 345 -11.29 -29.33 -11.55
N PRO A 346 -10.22 -30.14 -11.36
CA PRO A 346 -10.30 -31.41 -10.63
C PRO A 346 -10.69 -31.29 -9.15
N VAL A 347 -10.44 -30.13 -8.52
CA VAL A 347 -10.71 -29.91 -7.08
C VAL A 347 -11.97 -29.08 -6.83
N ALA A 348 -12.57 -28.52 -7.89
CA ALA A 348 -13.69 -27.61 -7.80
C ALA A 348 -15.04 -28.33 -7.73
N GLN A 349 -15.86 -27.97 -6.74
CA GLN A 349 -17.30 -28.25 -6.76
C GLN A 349 -18.02 -27.31 -7.73
N ARG A 350 -17.61 -26.04 -7.67
CA ARG A 350 -18.16 -24.92 -8.42
C ARG A 350 -17.12 -23.82 -8.49
N VAL A 351 -17.07 -23.12 -9.61
CA VAL A 351 -16.20 -21.96 -9.82
C VAL A 351 -17.05 -20.72 -10.02
N LEU A 352 -16.94 -19.77 -9.10
CA LEU A 352 -17.49 -18.44 -9.23
C LEU A 352 -16.51 -17.58 -10.02
N LEU A 353 -16.84 -17.27 -11.27
CA LEU A 353 -16.04 -16.42 -12.12
C LEU A 353 -16.37 -14.96 -11.82
N THR A 354 -15.34 -14.18 -11.49
CA THR A 354 -15.50 -12.78 -11.08
C THR A 354 -14.42 -11.90 -11.70
N SER A 355 -14.57 -10.58 -11.56
CA SER A 355 -13.57 -9.60 -11.97
C SER A 355 -13.10 -8.80 -10.75
N SER A 356 -11.82 -8.42 -10.76
CA SER A 356 -11.32 -7.33 -9.91
C SER A 356 -11.52 -5.98 -10.62
N ASP A 357 -11.33 -4.88 -9.90
CA ASP A 357 -11.39 -3.51 -10.46
C ASP A 357 -10.13 -3.15 -11.29
N HIS A 358 -9.19 -4.07 -11.42
CA HIS A 358 -7.92 -3.84 -12.12
C HIS A 358 -8.12 -3.72 -13.65
N PRO A 359 -7.43 -2.79 -14.35
CA PRO A 359 -7.65 -2.56 -15.80
C PRO A 359 -7.41 -3.78 -16.70
N ARG A 360 -6.52 -4.70 -16.29
CA ARG A 360 -6.28 -5.96 -17.01
C ARG A 360 -7.24 -7.08 -16.64
N ALA A 361 -8.17 -6.90 -15.70
CA ALA A 361 -9.06 -7.97 -15.29
C ALA A 361 -10.00 -8.38 -16.45
N GLN A 362 -10.12 -9.68 -16.70
CA GLN A 362 -11.09 -10.21 -17.66
C GLN A 362 -12.48 -10.27 -17.03
N THR A 363 -13.51 -10.09 -17.86
CA THR A 363 -14.89 -10.20 -17.39
C THR A 363 -15.27 -11.67 -17.13
N PRO A 364 -16.23 -11.95 -16.24
CA PRO A 364 -16.70 -13.31 -16.00
C PRO A 364 -17.21 -14.02 -17.25
N ALA A 365 -17.76 -13.27 -18.22
CA ALA A 365 -18.24 -13.82 -19.48
C ALA A 365 -17.09 -14.38 -20.33
N VAL A 366 -16.00 -13.61 -20.47
CA VAL A 366 -14.82 -14.09 -21.19
C VAL A 366 -14.20 -15.30 -20.50
N LEU A 367 -14.13 -15.30 -19.16
CA LEU A 367 -13.62 -16.44 -18.41
C LEU A 367 -14.51 -17.68 -18.55
N ALA A 368 -15.83 -17.49 -18.68
CA ALA A 368 -16.77 -18.59 -18.88
C ALA A 368 -16.58 -19.27 -20.24
N ASP A 369 -16.28 -18.50 -21.29
CA ASP A 369 -15.99 -19.03 -22.63
C ASP A 369 -14.68 -19.85 -22.67
N LEU A 370 -13.77 -19.62 -21.72
CA LEU A 370 -12.49 -20.32 -21.58
C LEU A 370 -12.56 -21.52 -20.63
N ALA A 371 -13.67 -21.71 -19.92
CA ALA A 371 -13.83 -22.79 -18.96
C ALA A 371 -13.90 -24.15 -19.67
N PRO A 372 -13.27 -25.20 -19.11
CA PRO A 372 -13.38 -26.55 -19.67
C PRO A 372 -14.81 -27.09 -19.59
N ASP A 373 -15.19 -27.89 -20.59
CA ASP A 373 -16.52 -28.53 -20.65
C ASP A 373 -16.84 -29.32 -19.38
N GLY A 374 -18.07 -29.16 -18.88
CA GLY A 374 -18.55 -29.86 -17.69
C GLY A 374 -18.15 -29.24 -16.35
N LEU A 375 -17.33 -28.18 -16.33
CA LEU A 375 -17.05 -27.42 -15.11
C LEU A 375 -18.28 -26.63 -14.68
N ALA A 376 -18.74 -26.84 -13.44
CA ALA A 376 -19.85 -26.07 -12.90
C ALA A 376 -19.39 -24.62 -12.61
N ILE A 377 -19.77 -23.68 -13.47
CA ILE A 377 -19.42 -22.27 -13.36
C ILE A 377 -20.64 -21.40 -13.02
N GLU A 378 -20.43 -20.30 -12.29
CA GLU A 378 -21.42 -19.25 -12.04
C GLU A 378 -20.72 -17.89 -12.23
N GLN A 379 -21.29 -17.02 -13.06
CA GLN A 379 -20.71 -15.70 -13.34
C GLN A 379 -21.22 -14.68 -12.33
N VAL A 380 -20.30 -14.06 -11.59
CA VAL A 380 -20.62 -13.05 -10.57
C VAL A 380 -19.68 -11.85 -10.73
N PRO A 381 -20.09 -10.78 -11.47
CA PRO A 381 -19.20 -9.67 -11.81
C PRO A 381 -18.52 -8.97 -10.63
N ALA A 382 -19.26 -8.71 -9.54
CA ALA A 382 -18.73 -8.04 -8.37
C ALA A 382 -18.04 -9.05 -7.43
N SER A 383 -16.73 -8.87 -7.20
CA SER A 383 -15.91 -9.74 -6.34
C SER A 383 -16.48 -9.91 -4.92
N SER A 384 -17.00 -8.83 -4.31
CA SER A 384 -17.63 -8.89 -2.99
C SER A 384 -18.89 -9.77 -2.96
N GLN A 385 -19.67 -9.77 -4.04
CA GLN A 385 -20.84 -10.64 -4.18
C GLN A 385 -20.41 -12.09 -4.45
N ALA A 386 -19.36 -12.30 -5.24
CA ALA A 386 -18.79 -13.61 -5.48
C ALA A 386 -18.30 -14.25 -4.17
N LEU A 387 -17.61 -13.49 -3.32
CA LEU A 387 -17.18 -13.96 -2.00
C LEU A 387 -18.35 -14.30 -1.07
N LYS A 388 -19.37 -13.44 -0.98
CA LYS A 388 -20.61 -13.74 -0.22
C LYS A 388 -21.30 -15.00 -0.73
N ARG A 389 -21.37 -15.15 -2.05
CA ARG A 389 -21.95 -16.31 -2.72
C ARG A 389 -21.15 -17.58 -2.47
N ALA A 390 -19.82 -17.50 -2.47
CA ALA A 390 -18.92 -18.62 -2.17
C ALA A 390 -19.13 -19.14 -0.75
N LEU A 391 -19.19 -18.23 0.24
CA LEU A 391 -19.46 -18.57 1.63
C LEU A 391 -20.83 -19.24 1.82
N ALA A 392 -21.85 -18.73 1.12
CA ALA A 392 -23.19 -19.31 1.17
C ALA A 392 -23.24 -20.72 0.56
N LEU A 393 -22.49 -20.96 -0.53
CA LEU A 393 -22.40 -22.27 -1.18
C LEU A 393 -21.60 -23.27 -0.35
N ALA A 394 -20.48 -22.84 0.24
CA ALA A 394 -19.65 -23.68 1.10
C ALA A 394 -20.36 -24.04 2.41
N GLY A 395 -21.18 -23.13 2.95
CA GLY A 395 -21.77 -23.29 4.28
C GLY A 395 -20.72 -23.29 5.40
N PRO A 396 -21.09 -23.57 6.66
CA PRO A 396 -20.20 -23.38 7.82
C PRO A 396 -19.05 -24.39 7.92
N LYS A 397 -19.15 -25.53 7.24
CA LYS A 397 -18.13 -26.60 7.24
C LYS A 397 -17.39 -26.74 5.91
N GLY A 398 -17.81 -25.99 4.89
CA GLY A 398 -17.20 -26.07 3.57
C GLY A 398 -15.88 -25.31 3.48
N ARG A 399 -15.37 -25.26 2.25
CA ARG A 399 -14.06 -24.72 1.95
C ARG A 399 -14.14 -23.82 0.71
N VAL A 400 -13.48 -22.66 0.79
CA VAL A 400 -13.42 -21.68 -0.28
C VAL A 400 -11.95 -21.40 -0.61
N CYS A 401 -11.63 -21.31 -1.89
CA CYS A 401 -10.32 -20.82 -2.33
C CYS A 401 -10.49 -19.68 -3.34
N VAL A 402 -9.77 -18.58 -3.12
CA VAL A 402 -9.74 -17.41 -4.01
C VAL A 402 -8.40 -17.41 -4.74
N ALA A 403 -8.44 -17.44 -6.08
CA ALA A 403 -7.24 -17.56 -6.90
C ALA A 403 -7.36 -16.89 -8.28
N GLY A 404 -6.31 -16.98 -9.10
CA GLY A 404 -6.27 -16.48 -10.48
C GLY A 404 -5.63 -15.10 -10.63
N SER A 405 -5.60 -14.29 -9.56
CA SER A 405 -5.06 -12.93 -9.59
C SER A 405 -4.74 -12.41 -8.19
N LEU A 406 -3.57 -11.78 -8.05
CA LEU A 406 -3.19 -11.05 -6.84
C LEU A 406 -4.14 -9.88 -6.55
N HIS A 407 -4.70 -9.22 -7.57
CA HIS A 407 -5.66 -8.13 -7.37
C HIS A 407 -7.00 -8.64 -6.82
N LEU A 408 -7.45 -9.83 -7.25
CA LEU A 408 -8.62 -10.47 -6.67
C LEU A 408 -8.36 -10.90 -5.22
N VAL A 409 -7.16 -11.44 -4.95
CA VAL A 409 -6.72 -11.76 -3.58
C VAL A 409 -6.72 -10.51 -2.70
N ALA A 410 -6.25 -9.35 -3.19
CA ALA A 410 -6.33 -8.09 -2.45
C ALA A 410 -7.79 -7.73 -2.08
N ARG A 411 -8.74 -7.83 -3.02
CA ARG A 411 -10.17 -7.62 -2.73
C ARG A 411 -10.72 -8.61 -1.69
N ALA A 412 -10.26 -9.86 -1.71
CA ALA A 412 -10.64 -10.84 -0.69
C ALA A 412 -10.06 -10.51 0.69
N ARG A 413 -8.79 -10.08 0.76
CA ARG A 413 -8.18 -9.59 2.00
C ARG A 413 -8.96 -8.42 2.59
N GLU A 414 -9.42 -7.48 1.76
CA GLU A 414 -10.29 -6.37 2.17
C GLU A 414 -11.62 -6.88 2.74
N PHE A 415 -12.27 -7.81 2.03
CA PHE A 415 -13.55 -8.39 2.43
C PHE A 415 -13.50 -9.09 3.79
N PHE A 416 -12.42 -9.83 4.07
CA PHE A 416 -12.21 -10.54 5.34
C PHE A 416 -11.53 -9.68 6.42
N ASN A 417 -11.30 -8.39 6.16
CA ASN A 417 -10.62 -7.47 7.09
C ASN A 417 -9.26 -7.99 7.59
N LEU A 418 -8.49 -8.61 6.69
CA LEU A 418 -7.16 -9.11 7.06
C LEU A 418 -6.18 -7.95 7.30
N PRO A 419 -5.20 -8.12 8.21
CA PRO A 419 -4.19 -7.10 8.49
C PRO A 419 -3.42 -6.72 7.22
N GLY A 420 -3.25 -5.42 7.00
CA GLY A 420 -2.48 -4.89 5.88
C GLY A 420 -2.51 -3.38 5.86
N GLU A 421 -1.48 -2.78 5.29
CA GLU A 421 -1.43 -1.34 5.16
C GLU A 421 -2.34 -0.89 4.01
N ARG A 422 -3.32 -0.06 4.34
CA ARG A 422 -4.20 0.56 3.35
C ARG A 422 -3.71 1.97 3.10
N ASP A 423 -3.81 2.43 1.86
CA ASP A 423 -3.55 3.82 1.51
C ASP A 423 -4.65 4.76 2.03
N GLY A 424 -5.05 4.64 3.30
CA GLY A 424 -6.03 5.49 4.01
C GLY A 424 -7.11 6.08 3.09
N ILE A 425 -7.25 7.41 3.13
CA ILE A 425 -8.00 8.13 2.08
C ILE A 425 -7.31 7.89 0.76
N THR A 426 -7.84 7.04 -0.09
CA THR A 426 -7.29 6.85 -1.43
C THR A 426 -7.63 8.05 -2.33
N GLU A 427 -6.95 8.18 -3.47
CA GLU A 427 -7.36 9.13 -4.50
C GLU A 427 -8.83 8.92 -4.90
N ASP A 428 -9.29 7.67 -4.92
CA ASP A 428 -10.71 7.33 -5.12
C ASP A 428 -11.60 8.03 -4.09
N MET A 429 -11.21 8.10 -2.82
CA MET A 429 -12.01 8.78 -1.79
C MET A 429 -12.02 10.31 -1.97
N ALA A 430 -10.97 10.87 -2.54
CA ALA A 430 -10.92 12.29 -2.87
C ALA A 430 -11.76 12.62 -4.14
N LEU A 431 -11.83 11.69 -5.10
CA LEU A 431 -12.70 11.78 -6.27
C LEU A 431 -14.17 11.50 -5.93
N GLU A 432 -14.43 10.57 -5.01
CA GLU A 432 -15.75 10.21 -4.48
C GLU A 432 -16.51 11.44 -3.97
N ASN A 433 -15.79 12.40 -3.38
CA ASN A 433 -16.36 13.67 -2.93
C ASN A 433 -16.98 14.46 -4.10
N LEU A 434 -16.26 14.55 -5.23
CA LEU A 434 -16.75 15.22 -6.44
C LEU A 434 -17.87 14.41 -7.11
N GLU A 435 -17.81 13.08 -7.07
CA GLU A 435 -18.91 12.24 -7.57
C GLU A 435 -20.20 12.47 -6.78
N CYS A 436 -20.12 12.53 -5.45
CA CYS A 436 -21.26 12.83 -4.59
C CYS A 436 -21.83 14.23 -4.88
N ILE A 437 -20.96 15.23 -5.07
CA ILE A 437 -21.38 16.60 -5.43
C ILE A 437 -22.03 16.64 -6.82
N ALA A 438 -21.47 15.92 -7.80
CA ALA A 438 -22.03 15.84 -9.14
C ALA A 438 -23.40 15.18 -9.12
N GLU A 439 -23.56 14.08 -8.39
CA GLU A 439 -24.84 13.39 -8.27
C GLU A 439 -25.89 14.25 -7.54
N ALA A 440 -25.53 14.90 -6.43
CA ALA A 440 -26.41 15.87 -5.76
C ALA A 440 -26.79 17.03 -6.69
N GLY A 441 -25.85 17.53 -7.49
CA GLY A 441 -26.11 18.55 -8.50
C GLY A 441 -27.14 18.10 -9.54
N ARG A 442 -27.01 16.88 -10.07
CA ARG A 442 -27.99 16.31 -11.02
C ARG A 442 -29.37 16.16 -10.39
N GLN A 443 -29.45 15.70 -9.15
CA GLN A 443 -30.72 15.52 -8.42
C GLN A 443 -31.45 16.85 -8.22
N LEU A 444 -30.70 17.95 -8.04
CA LEU A 444 -31.21 19.31 -7.94
C LEU A 444 -31.45 20.00 -9.30
N GLY A 445 -31.22 19.32 -10.42
CA GLY A 445 -31.40 19.88 -11.76
C GLY A 445 -30.29 20.85 -12.20
N LEU A 446 -29.12 20.84 -11.56
CA LEU A 446 -27.95 21.61 -11.98
C LEU A 446 -27.21 20.91 -13.13
N ILE A 447 -26.61 21.72 -14.00
CA ILE A 447 -25.74 21.26 -15.08
C ILE A 447 -24.36 20.93 -14.50
N CYS A 448 -23.91 19.68 -14.69
CA CYS A 448 -22.64 19.17 -14.18
C CYS A 448 -21.62 18.99 -15.30
N GLU A 449 -20.50 19.72 -15.24
CA GLU A 449 -19.43 19.67 -16.24
C GLU A 449 -18.10 19.31 -15.54
N TRP A 450 -17.49 18.20 -15.94
CA TRP A 450 -16.10 17.90 -15.56
C TRP A 450 -15.16 18.74 -16.42
N ILE A 451 -14.32 19.57 -15.78
CA ILE A 451 -13.46 20.55 -16.45
C ILE A 451 -11.97 20.17 -16.40
N SER A 452 -11.66 18.93 -16.01
CA SER A 452 -10.32 18.33 -16.05
C SER A 452 -10.40 16.89 -16.51
N ASP A 453 -9.44 16.49 -17.34
CA ASP A 453 -9.32 15.12 -17.85
C ASP A 453 -8.99 14.11 -16.73
N ASP A 454 -8.37 14.58 -15.64
CA ASP A 454 -8.03 13.77 -14.46
C ASP A 454 -9.18 13.65 -13.44
N GLY A 455 -10.39 14.16 -13.77
CA GLY A 455 -11.56 14.09 -12.88
C GLY A 455 -11.46 14.92 -11.59
N THR A 456 -10.43 15.75 -11.42
CA THR A 456 -10.24 16.51 -10.16
C THR A 456 -11.01 17.82 -10.07
N ARG A 457 -11.62 18.29 -11.16
CA ARG A 457 -12.33 19.58 -11.22
C ARG A 457 -13.73 19.41 -11.78
N LEU A 458 -14.72 19.87 -11.01
CA LEU A 458 -16.13 19.85 -11.35
C LEU A 458 -16.68 21.27 -11.36
N LYS A 459 -17.49 21.60 -12.36
CA LYS A 459 -18.26 22.84 -12.44
C LYS A 459 -19.75 22.53 -12.41
N LEU A 460 -20.47 23.15 -11.49
CA LEU A 460 -21.93 23.13 -11.43
C LEU A 460 -22.50 24.48 -11.90
N SER A 461 -23.49 24.45 -12.78
CA SER A 461 -24.16 25.63 -13.35
C SER A 461 -25.68 25.49 -13.31
N GLY A 462 -26.42 26.57 -13.49
CA GLY A 462 -27.90 26.58 -13.45
C GLY A 462 -28.52 27.07 -12.13
N GLY A 463 -27.69 27.37 -11.11
CA GLY A 463 -28.10 28.07 -9.89
C GLY A 463 -27.82 29.58 -9.95
N ARG A 464 -27.78 30.24 -8.77
CA ARG A 464 -27.52 31.69 -8.62
C ARG A 464 -26.19 32.15 -9.24
N ARG A 465 -25.17 31.28 -9.21
CA ARG A 465 -23.86 31.48 -9.83
C ARG A 465 -23.22 30.13 -10.15
N PRO A 466 -22.28 30.05 -11.12
CA PRO A 466 -21.51 28.83 -11.32
C PRO A 466 -20.61 28.54 -10.12
N LEU A 467 -20.62 27.31 -9.64
CA LEU A 467 -19.74 26.81 -8.59
C LEU A 467 -18.65 25.95 -9.20
N ARG A 468 -17.41 26.13 -8.72
CA ARG A 468 -16.26 25.33 -9.13
C ARG A 468 -15.71 24.60 -7.92
N PHE A 469 -15.63 23.30 -8.04
CA PHE A 469 -15.09 22.40 -7.04
C PHE A 469 -13.76 21.87 -7.54
N TRP A 470 -12.82 21.76 -6.62
CA TRP A 470 -11.58 21.02 -6.81
C TRP A 470 -11.59 19.86 -5.81
N ARG A 471 -10.93 18.75 -6.14
CA ARG A 471 -10.78 17.52 -5.34
C ARG A 471 -10.99 17.66 -3.82
N ASN A 472 -10.33 18.63 -3.19
CA ASN A 472 -10.42 18.91 -1.75
C ASN A 472 -10.75 20.38 -1.44
N LYS A 473 -11.39 21.13 -2.33
CA LYS A 473 -11.75 22.53 -2.10
C LYS A 473 -13.17 22.81 -2.54
N HIS A 474 -13.88 23.47 -1.63
CA HIS A 474 -15.29 23.79 -1.79
C HIS A 474 -15.47 25.31 -1.86
N PRO A 475 -16.39 25.82 -2.70
CA PRO A 475 -16.70 27.25 -2.77
C PRO A 475 -17.65 27.72 -1.65
N PHE A 476 -17.90 26.88 -0.65
CA PHE A 476 -18.83 27.14 0.45
C PHE A 476 -18.21 28.02 1.54
N ASN A 477 -16.88 28.07 1.62
CA ASN A 477 -16.14 28.89 2.60
C ASN A 477 -15.57 30.14 1.94
N ASP A 478 -15.51 31.24 2.70
CA ASP A 478 -14.67 32.37 2.35
C ASP A 478 -13.19 31.95 2.36
N TYR A 479 -12.40 32.47 1.42
CA TYR A 479 -11.00 32.07 1.27
C TYR A 479 -10.13 32.49 2.47
N VAL A 480 -10.38 33.67 3.05
CA VAL A 480 -9.60 34.20 4.17
C VAL A 480 -9.91 33.38 5.42
N GLU A 481 -11.19 33.17 5.73
CA GLU A 481 -11.63 32.34 6.85
C GLU A 481 -11.08 30.92 6.76
N ALA A 482 -11.17 30.31 5.57
CA ALA A 482 -10.61 28.98 5.32
C ALA A 482 -9.09 28.92 5.55
N ARG A 483 -8.35 29.98 5.19
CA ARG A 483 -6.89 30.04 5.40
C ARG A 483 -6.52 30.25 6.87
N LEU A 484 -7.28 31.05 7.61
CA LEU A 484 -7.08 31.19 9.05
C LEU A 484 -7.32 29.85 9.75
N ALA A 485 -8.40 29.16 9.36
CA ALA A 485 -8.73 27.82 9.84
C ALA A 485 -7.81 26.71 9.32
N GLU A 486 -6.84 26.98 8.44
CA GLU A 486 -5.89 25.95 7.96
C GLU A 486 -4.68 25.78 8.87
N ASP A 487 -4.28 26.84 9.57
CA ASP A 487 -3.12 26.85 10.45
C ASP A 487 -3.55 26.39 11.85
N LYS A 488 -3.07 25.21 12.24
CA LYS A 488 -3.44 24.58 13.52
C LYS A 488 -3.01 25.40 14.73
N ALA A 489 -1.91 26.17 14.63
CA ALA A 489 -1.48 27.00 15.75
C ALA A 489 -2.51 28.10 16.03
N TYR A 490 -2.99 28.78 14.99
CA TYR A 490 -4.01 29.81 15.15
C TYR A 490 -5.33 29.22 15.64
N GLN A 491 -5.73 28.04 15.13
CA GLN A 491 -6.92 27.35 15.64
C GLN A 491 -6.87 27.19 17.17
N TYR A 492 -5.77 26.66 17.72
CA TYR A 492 -5.67 26.47 19.17
C TYR A 492 -5.65 27.78 19.95
N GLU A 493 -4.93 28.79 19.46
CA GLU A 493 -4.88 30.11 20.11
C GLU A 493 -6.27 30.76 20.16
N ASP A 494 -7.00 30.75 19.04
CA ASP A 494 -8.34 31.35 18.94
C ASP A 494 -9.38 30.55 19.75
N PHE A 495 -9.34 29.22 19.70
CA PHE A 495 -10.23 28.38 20.50
C PHE A 495 -9.97 28.53 22.01
N ALA A 496 -8.71 28.55 22.44
CA ALA A 496 -8.36 28.78 23.84
C ALA A 496 -8.81 30.18 24.29
N ALA A 497 -8.59 31.22 23.47
CA ALA A 497 -9.03 32.59 23.76
C ALA A 497 -10.55 32.71 23.87
N ALA A 498 -11.30 31.94 23.08
CA ALA A 498 -12.75 31.87 23.14
C ALA A 498 -13.29 30.92 24.23
N GLY A 499 -12.42 30.28 25.02
CA GLY A 499 -12.79 29.37 26.10
C GLY A 499 -13.38 28.04 25.63
N LEU A 500 -13.11 27.63 24.39
CA LEU A 500 -13.49 26.31 23.91
C LEU A 500 -12.57 25.23 24.50
N PRO A 501 -13.07 23.99 24.67
CA PRO A 501 -12.27 22.94 25.25
C PRO A 501 -11.26 22.42 24.23
N VAL A 502 -10.01 22.88 24.33
CA VAL A 502 -8.87 22.38 23.55
C VAL A 502 -7.82 21.81 24.50
N PRO A 503 -7.06 20.77 24.11
CA PRO A 503 -5.95 20.30 24.92
C PRO A 503 -4.86 21.37 25.03
N ASP A 504 -4.18 21.42 26.17
CA ASP A 504 -3.05 22.34 26.35
C ASP A 504 -2.02 22.13 25.23
N THR A 505 -1.67 23.23 24.56
CA THR A 505 -0.81 23.19 23.38
C THR A 505 0.25 24.29 23.47
N LEU A 506 1.47 23.96 23.05
CA LEU A 506 2.62 24.85 22.96
C LEU A 506 3.11 24.88 21.52
N LYS A 507 3.28 26.09 20.98
CA LYS A 507 3.87 26.35 19.68
C LYS A 507 5.38 26.45 19.78
N LEU A 508 6.09 25.68 18.97
CA LEU A 508 7.54 25.61 18.92
C LEU A 508 8.07 26.13 17.59
N PHE A 509 9.07 26.99 17.65
CA PHE A 509 9.78 27.54 16.49
C PHE A 509 11.06 26.74 16.22
N ASN A 510 11.35 26.50 14.95
CA ASN A 510 12.49 25.68 14.53
C ASN A 510 13.84 26.39 14.81
N PRO A 511 14.71 25.87 15.70
CA PRO A 511 16.02 26.45 15.95
C PRO A 511 17.03 26.23 14.81
N LEU A 512 16.78 25.24 13.95
CA LEU A 512 17.60 24.87 12.81
C LEU A 512 17.17 25.57 11.52
N ALA A 513 16.20 26.50 11.58
CA ALA A 513 15.75 27.23 10.42
C ALA A 513 16.89 28.00 9.74
N ASP A 514 16.89 27.97 8.40
CA ASP A 514 17.81 28.73 7.55
C ASP A 514 17.70 30.24 7.86
N ALA A 515 18.82 30.96 7.78
CA ALA A 515 18.89 32.39 8.11
C ALA A 515 17.90 33.27 7.30
N ARG A 516 17.47 32.82 6.12
CA ARG A 516 16.41 33.47 5.34
C ARG A 516 15.03 33.46 6.03
N PHE A 517 14.86 32.66 7.08
CA PHE A 517 13.64 32.52 7.88
C PHE A 517 13.84 32.92 9.34
N ASP A 518 14.67 33.93 9.60
CA ASP A 518 15.02 34.37 10.96
C ASP A 518 13.79 34.62 11.86
N ARG A 519 12.65 35.02 11.29
CA ARG A 519 11.37 35.19 12.02
C ARG A 519 10.81 33.90 12.65
N TYR A 520 11.25 32.73 12.18
CA TYR A 520 10.85 31.42 12.70
C TYR A 520 12.01 30.72 13.42
N LYS A 521 13.16 31.38 13.52
CA LYS A 521 14.33 30.84 14.18
C LYS A 521 14.32 31.26 15.64
N THR A 522 14.31 30.28 16.53
CA THR A 522 14.56 30.53 17.95
C THR A 522 16.05 30.41 18.26
N HIS A 523 16.51 31.15 19.27
CA HIS A 523 17.88 31.03 19.79
C HIS A 523 18.06 29.85 20.75
N ALA A 524 16.96 29.20 21.16
CA ALA A 524 17.00 28.02 22.01
C ALA A 524 17.49 26.79 21.22
N THR A 525 18.19 25.89 21.88
CA THR A 525 18.51 24.56 21.38
C THR A 525 17.32 23.60 21.55
N VAL A 526 17.30 22.49 20.80
CA VAL A 526 16.25 21.47 20.99
C VAL A 526 16.22 20.94 22.43
N ALA A 527 17.38 20.78 23.06
CA ALA A 527 17.46 20.34 24.47
C ALA A 527 16.81 21.34 25.44
N GLU A 528 16.96 22.65 25.20
CA GLU A 528 16.31 23.69 26.01
C GLU A 528 14.79 23.70 25.79
N ILE A 529 14.35 23.52 24.54
CA ILE A 529 12.93 23.38 24.20
C ILE A 529 12.31 22.17 24.91
N VAL A 530 12.98 21.01 24.88
CA VAL A 530 12.51 19.80 25.59
C VAL A 530 12.38 20.06 27.09
N LYS A 531 13.35 20.76 27.69
CA LYS A 531 13.30 21.12 29.12
C LYS A 531 12.10 22.01 29.46
N GLU A 532 11.78 22.98 28.59
CA GLU A 532 10.59 23.82 28.74
C GLU A 532 9.30 23.00 28.64
N VAL A 533 9.20 22.13 27.64
CA VAL A 533 8.05 21.24 27.44
C VAL A 533 7.83 20.35 28.67
N VAL A 534 8.86 19.68 29.17
CA VAL A 534 8.77 18.77 30.32
C VAL A 534 8.43 19.51 31.62
N ALA A 535 8.75 20.80 31.71
CA ALA A 535 8.33 21.63 32.85
C ALA A 535 6.84 22.01 32.81
N ARG A 536 6.20 21.95 31.64
CA ARG A 536 4.82 22.37 31.42
C ARG A 536 3.82 21.22 31.26
N PHE A 537 4.26 20.07 30.74
CA PHE A 537 3.37 18.98 30.33
C PHE A 537 3.76 17.63 30.95
N GLU A 538 2.80 16.72 31.01
CA GLU A 538 3.00 15.33 31.43
C GLU A 538 2.88 14.37 30.24
N PHE A 539 3.77 13.37 30.18
CA PHE A 539 3.71 12.36 29.13
C PHE A 539 2.50 11.43 29.28
N PRO A 540 1.93 10.93 28.17
CA PRO A 540 2.42 11.07 26.79
C PRO A 540 2.03 12.40 26.12
N LEU A 541 2.80 12.83 25.12
CA LEU A 541 2.63 14.10 24.40
C LEU A 541 2.45 13.87 22.91
N LEU A 542 1.62 14.70 22.28
CA LEU A 542 1.46 14.74 20.83
C LEU A 542 2.36 15.81 20.24
N VAL A 543 3.17 15.45 19.24
CA VAL A 543 3.94 16.37 18.41
C VAL A 543 3.27 16.48 17.05
N LYS A 544 2.90 17.68 16.61
CA LYS A 544 2.19 17.90 15.33
C LYS A 544 2.90 18.93 14.46
N LYS A 545 2.81 18.75 13.14
CA LYS A 545 3.10 19.84 12.17
C LYS A 545 1.95 20.84 12.10
N CYS A 546 2.28 22.11 11.84
CA CYS A 546 1.31 23.21 11.82
C CYS A 546 0.32 23.15 10.64
N HIS A 547 0.74 22.65 9.48
CA HIS A 547 -0.01 22.74 8.20
C HIS A 547 -0.38 21.37 7.58
N SER A 548 -0.28 20.25 8.30
CA SER A 548 -0.60 18.95 7.73
C SER A 548 -2.11 18.66 7.79
N SER A 549 -2.73 18.33 6.66
CA SER A 549 -4.20 18.23 6.56
C SER A 549 -4.77 16.81 6.72
N LEU A 550 -3.94 15.80 6.96
CA LEU A 550 -4.36 14.38 6.84
C LEU A 550 -3.80 13.47 7.96
N ALA A 551 -3.63 14.00 9.18
CA ALA A 551 -2.95 13.34 10.31
C ALA A 551 -1.49 12.89 10.05
N GLN A 552 -0.95 13.16 8.85
CA GLN A 552 0.49 13.10 8.56
C GLN A 552 1.26 14.03 9.49
N GLY A 553 2.36 13.56 10.06
CA GLY A 553 3.16 14.36 10.99
C GLY A 553 2.52 14.65 12.34
N VAL A 554 1.70 13.71 12.86
CA VAL A 554 1.27 13.65 14.27
C VAL A 554 2.00 12.47 14.92
N PHE A 555 2.73 12.71 16.01
CA PHE A 555 3.55 11.71 16.68
C PHE A 555 3.22 11.65 18.16
N LEU A 556 3.20 10.45 18.74
CA LEU A 556 3.00 10.25 20.18
C LEU A 556 4.34 9.95 20.85
N GLU A 557 4.80 10.88 21.68
CA GLU A 557 6.05 10.74 22.41
C GLU A 557 5.77 10.38 23.87
N ARG A 558 6.54 9.43 24.41
CA ARG A 558 6.29 8.84 25.74
C ARG A 558 7.26 9.30 26.81
N ASN A 559 8.38 9.91 26.41
CA ASN A 559 9.39 10.43 27.31
C ASN A 559 10.19 11.57 26.64
N ALA A 560 11.02 12.25 27.44
CA ALA A 560 11.78 13.41 27.01
C ALA A 560 12.84 13.10 25.94
N THR A 561 13.41 11.90 25.98
CA THR A 561 14.44 11.47 25.01
C THR A 561 13.82 11.31 23.63
N ASP A 562 12.70 10.60 23.52
CA ASP A 562 12.00 10.38 22.26
C ASP A 562 11.49 11.71 21.67
N LEU A 563 10.95 12.59 22.53
CA LEU A 563 10.56 13.94 22.14
C LEU A 563 11.72 14.74 21.54
N GLY A 564 12.91 14.69 22.16
CA GLY A 564 14.09 15.38 21.66
C GLY A 564 14.50 14.89 20.27
N GLN A 565 14.58 13.57 20.09
CA GLN A 565 14.90 12.95 18.80
C GLN A 565 13.86 13.31 17.72
N ARG A 566 12.57 13.31 18.09
CA ARG A 566 11.48 13.71 17.19
C ARG A 566 11.62 15.14 16.71
N LEU A 567 11.85 16.07 17.64
CA LEU A 567 11.99 17.48 17.32
C LEU A 567 13.23 17.74 16.46
N GLU A 568 14.36 17.11 16.76
CA GLU A 568 15.56 17.18 15.92
C GLU A 568 15.28 16.70 14.49
N ALA A 569 14.64 15.53 14.34
CA ALA A 569 14.31 14.98 13.04
C ALA A 569 13.34 15.87 12.24
N LEU A 570 12.32 16.44 12.90
CA LEU A 570 11.36 17.34 12.26
C LEU A 570 12.00 18.66 11.83
N PHE A 571 12.85 19.22 12.68
CA PHE A 571 13.50 20.51 12.46
C PHE A 571 14.65 20.45 11.45
N ALA A 572 15.41 19.34 11.43
CA ALA A 572 16.49 19.15 10.46
C ALA A 572 15.96 18.92 9.04
N ASN A 573 14.79 18.29 8.91
CA ASN A 573 14.15 17.97 7.63
C ASN A 573 13.01 18.93 7.25
N SER A 574 12.87 20.06 7.95
CA SER A 574 11.80 21.01 7.67
C SER A 574 12.03 21.67 6.31
N GLY A 575 11.07 21.51 5.38
CA GLY A 575 11.04 22.28 4.15
C GLY A 575 10.78 23.78 4.38
N PHE A 576 10.69 24.55 3.30
CA PHE A 576 10.52 26.01 3.31
C PHE A 576 9.36 26.53 4.18
N LEU A 577 8.29 25.73 4.38
CA LEU A 577 7.04 26.13 5.06
C LEU A 577 6.78 25.44 6.40
N ASP A 578 7.66 24.52 6.85
CA ASP A 578 7.41 23.62 7.99
C ASP A 578 8.27 23.95 9.23
N ASN A 579 8.50 25.23 9.51
CA ASN A 579 9.36 25.69 10.62
C ASN A 579 8.66 25.85 11.98
N ILE A 580 7.42 25.35 12.10
CA ILE A 580 6.64 25.39 13.32
C ILE A 580 6.12 23.99 13.64
N ALA A 581 6.37 23.55 14.86
CA ALA A 581 5.80 22.34 15.44
C ALA A 581 4.90 22.69 16.62
N LEU A 582 3.94 21.83 16.92
CA LEU A 582 3.08 21.94 18.09
C LEU A 582 3.37 20.76 19.01
N VAL A 583 3.51 21.03 20.30
CA VAL A 583 3.46 20.01 21.35
C VAL A 583 2.17 20.17 22.10
N GLN A 584 1.42 19.08 22.24
CA GLN A 584 0.09 19.08 22.81
C GLN A 584 -0.05 17.98 23.86
N GLN A 585 -0.77 18.26 24.94
CA GLN A 585 -1.15 17.28 25.94
C GLN A 585 -2.01 16.18 25.30
N TYR A 586 -1.62 14.91 25.50
CA TYR A 586 -2.41 13.79 25.00
C TYR A 586 -3.73 13.69 25.77
N VAL A 587 -4.84 13.54 25.05
CA VAL A 587 -6.16 13.27 25.61
C VAL A 587 -6.55 11.83 25.24
N ALA A 588 -6.78 11.01 26.27
CA ALA A 588 -7.27 9.66 26.09
C ALA A 588 -8.81 9.66 26.00
N GLY A 589 -9.36 8.96 25.01
CA GLY A 589 -10.80 8.80 24.88
C GLY A 589 -11.22 8.37 23.47
N PRO A 590 -12.50 8.01 23.27
CA PRO A 590 -13.04 7.79 21.94
C PRO A 590 -12.95 9.06 21.08
N GLU A 591 -12.51 8.86 19.84
CA GLU A 591 -12.37 9.92 18.86
C GLU A 591 -13.62 10.01 17.96
N TYR A 592 -14.04 11.23 17.65
CA TYR A 592 -15.21 11.54 16.84
C TYR A 592 -14.83 12.55 15.76
N ARG A 593 -15.62 12.57 14.69
CA ARG A 593 -15.65 13.72 13.77
C ARG A 593 -17.09 14.18 13.58
N ILE A 594 -17.25 15.50 13.65
CA ILE A 594 -18.46 16.21 13.28
C ILE A 594 -18.25 16.81 11.89
N VAL A 595 -19.30 16.82 11.07
CA VAL A 595 -19.39 17.59 9.83
C VAL A 595 -20.49 18.63 10.03
N ALA A 596 -20.17 19.89 9.72
CA ALA A 596 -21.01 21.04 10.03
C ALA A 596 -21.11 22.03 8.85
N SER A 597 -22.18 22.81 8.84
CA SER A 597 -22.35 23.99 7.99
C SER A 597 -22.75 25.16 8.87
N ARG A 598 -21.91 26.20 8.93
CA ARG A 598 -22.08 27.31 9.88
C ARG A 598 -22.20 26.76 11.31
N ASP A 599 -23.25 27.12 12.02
CA ASP A 599 -23.56 26.65 13.37
C ASP A 599 -24.35 25.33 13.40
N GLU A 600 -24.70 24.75 12.25
CA GLU A 600 -25.51 23.53 12.18
C GLU A 600 -24.66 22.26 12.13
N LEU A 601 -24.93 21.32 13.03
CA LEU A 601 -24.41 19.95 12.96
C LEU A 601 -25.15 19.16 11.89
N LEU A 602 -24.43 18.69 10.87
CA LEU A 602 -25.00 17.93 9.75
C LEU A 602 -24.88 16.42 9.96
N LEU A 603 -23.73 15.98 10.46
CA LEU A 603 -23.40 14.57 10.64
C LEU A 603 -22.35 14.41 11.74
N ALA A 604 -22.42 13.32 12.49
CA ALA A 604 -21.38 12.95 13.44
C ALA A 604 -21.08 11.46 13.35
N TYR A 605 -19.82 11.11 13.45
CA TYR A 605 -19.36 9.73 13.48
C TYR A 605 -18.28 9.52 14.54
N ARG A 606 -18.28 8.33 15.13
CA ARG A 606 -17.20 7.82 15.96
C ARG A 606 -16.18 7.11 15.09
N LYS A 607 -14.89 7.34 15.35
CA LYS A 607 -13.79 6.60 14.73
C LYS A 607 -13.51 5.36 15.58
N GLU A 608 -13.63 4.18 14.98
CA GLU A 608 -13.38 2.91 15.66
C GLU A 608 -12.35 2.09 14.87
N SER A 609 -11.57 1.28 15.57
CA SER A 609 -10.69 0.27 14.99
C SER A 609 -10.56 -0.88 15.99
N GLU A 610 -10.47 -2.10 15.46
CA GLU A 610 -10.23 -3.32 16.25
C GLU A 610 -8.73 -3.64 16.37
N ALA A 611 -7.88 -2.94 15.61
CA ALA A 611 -6.43 -3.04 15.71
C ALA A 611 -5.90 -2.07 16.77
N VAL A 612 -4.83 -2.46 17.46
CA VAL A 612 -3.97 -1.50 18.14
C VAL A 612 -3.03 -0.96 17.07
N GLY A 613 -2.97 0.36 16.88
CA GLY A 613 -2.15 0.97 15.84
C GLY A 613 -0.72 0.44 15.89
N ALA A 614 -0.33 -0.33 14.87
CA ALA A 614 1.08 -0.59 14.60
C ALA A 614 1.72 0.77 14.22
N ASP A 615 2.92 1.02 14.72
CA ASP A 615 3.75 2.19 14.37
C ASP A 615 3.32 3.56 14.93
N GLY A 616 2.48 3.59 15.96
CA GLY A 616 2.15 4.84 16.66
C GLY A 616 1.17 5.76 15.90
N ASP A 617 0.53 5.27 14.83
CA ASP A 617 -0.62 5.95 14.22
C ASP A 617 -1.85 5.84 15.13
N LEU A 618 -2.21 6.99 15.71
CA LEU A 618 -3.30 7.09 16.68
C LEU A 618 -4.67 7.22 16.04
N ASN A 619 -4.77 7.49 14.73
CA ASN A 619 -6.05 7.67 14.08
C ASN A 619 -6.65 6.29 13.75
N PRO A 620 -7.78 5.88 14.38
CA PRO A 620 -8.38 4.57 14.15
C PRO A 620 -8.71 4.33 12.68
N LEU A 621 -9.03 5.38 11.91
CA LEU A 621 -9.42 5.25 10.49
C LEU A 621 -8.26 4.92 9.55
N HIS A 622 -7.01 5.07 9.99
CA HIS A 622 -5.85 4.70 9.19
C HIS A 622 -5.49 3.23 9.31
N GLN A 623 -6.06 2.56 10.30
CA GLN A 623 -5.77 1.17 10.62
C GLN A 623 -6.61 0.24 9.73
N ALA A 624 -6.15 -1.00 9.56
CA ALA A 624 -6.76 -1.97 8.64
C ALA A 624 -8.25 -2.26 8.93
N THR A 625 -8.67 -2.18 10.21
CA THR A 625 -10.05 -2.39 10.69
C THR A 625 -10.77 -1.08 11.00
N GLY A 626 -10.18 0.06 10.62
CA GLY A 626 -10.73 1.40 10.83
C GLY A 626 -12.10 1.57 10.19
N ARG A 627 -13.08 2.05 10.97
CA ARG A 627 -14.45 2.32 10.53
C ARG A 627 -15.00 3.61 11.14
N ALA A 628 -15.82 4.32 10.37
CA ALA A 628 -16.66 5.40 10.88
C ALA A 628 -18.05 4.86 11.21
N VAL A 629 -18.43 4.95 12.49
CA VAL A 629 -19.74 4.52 12.98
C VAL A 629 -20.59 5.76 13.25
N ARG A 630 -21.77 5.83 12.63
CA ARG A 630 -22.68 6.96 12.81
C ARG A 630 -23.08 7.10 14.28
N VAL A 631 -23.03 8.33 14.80
CA VAL A 631 -23.51 8.62 16.15
C VAL A 631 -25.01 8.81 16.11
N GLU A 632 -25.74 8.00 16.88
CA GLU A 632 -27.20 8.09 17.02
C GLU A 632 -27.63 8.50 18.43
N ASP A 633 -26.69 8.57 19.38
CA ASP A 633 -26.95 9.00 20.75
C ASP A 633 -27.36 10.48 20.80
N ALA A 634 -28.61 10.73 21.19
CA ALA A 634 -29.20 12.07 21.20
C ALA A 634 -28.51 13.04 22.17
N ALA A 635 -27.98 12.56 23.29
CA ALA A 635 -27.30 13.41 24.27
C ALA A 635 -25.93 13.85 23.74
N LEU A 636 -25.17 12.93 23.14
CA LEU A 636 -23.92 13.26 22.47
C LEU A 636 -24.14 14.22 21.29
N LEU A 637 -25.16 13.97 20.46
CA LEU A 637 -25.48 14.86 19.33
C LEU A 637 -25.86 16.28 19.80
N ALA A 638 -26.60 16.41 20.90
CA ALA A 638 -26.93 17.72 21.48
C ALA A 638 -25.68 18.48 21.97
N GLN A 639 -24.76 17.79 22.64
CA GLN A 639 -23.48 18.38 23.08
C GLN A 639 -22.62 18.79 21.88
N MET A 640 -22.53 17.94 20.86
CA MET A 640 -21.81 18.21 19.62
C MET A 640 -22.40 19.40 18.85
N GLN A 641 -23.73 19.55 18.84
CA GLN A 641 -24.42 20.70 18.25
C GLN A 641 -24.11 22.00 19.01
N GLN A 642 -24.10 21.97 20.35
CA GLN A 642 -23.69 23.13 21.14
C GLN A 642 -22.24 23.54 20.84
N LEU A 643 -21.33 22.56 20.79
CA LEU A 643 -19.93 22.80 20.45
C LEU A 643 -19.76 23.36 19.03
N THR A 644 -20.54 22.85 18.07
CA THR A 644 -20.56 23.36 16.68
C THR A 644 -20.94 24.84 16.64
N ALA A 645 -21.96 25.25 17.40
CA ALA A 645 -22.36 26.66 17.50
C ALA A 645 -21.26 27.54 18.12
N GLN A 646 -20.53 27.03 19.12
CA GLN A 646 -19.39 27.74 19.72
C GLN A 646 -18.23 27.90 18.72
N VAL A 647 -17.89 26.84 17.98
CA VAL A 647 -16.85 26.87 16.95
C VAL A 647 -17.20 27.84 15.83
N ALA A 648 -18.46 27.86 15.39
CA ALA A 648 -18.95 28.82 14.40
C ALA A 648 -18.88 30.29 14.87
N GLY A 649 -18.85 30.52 16.18
CA GLY A 649 -18.60 31.84 16.76
C GLY A 649 -17.15 32.30 16.67
N VAL A 650 -16.21 31.39 16.43
CA VAL A 650 -14.78 31.67 16.25
C VAL A 650 -14.41 31.75 14.76
N PHE A 651 -14.82 30.75 13.97
CA PHE A 651 -14.55 30.69 12.52
C PHE A 651 -15.85 30.67 11.73
N SER A 652 -16.00 31.61 10.79
CA SER A 652 -17.22 31.73 9.97
C SER A 652 -17.13 30.84 8.72
N LEU A 653 -17.22 29.52 8.92
CA LEU A 653 -17.11 28.53 7.85
C LEU A 653 -18.50 28.04 7.39
N GLY A 654 -18.72 27.99 6.08
CA GLY A 654 -19.91 27.44 5.44
C GLY A 654 -19.95 25.91 5.36
N PHE A 655 -18.80 25.22 5.30
CA PHE A 655 -18.74 23.76 5.35
C PHE A 655 -17.39 23.29 5.91
N TYR A 656 -17.41 22.55 7.02
CA TYR A 656 -16.19 22.15 7.72
C TYR A 656 -16.43 20.89 8.56
N ALA A 657 -15.35 20.31 9.07
CA ALA A 657 -15.39 19.26 10.06
C ALA A 657 -14.61 19.63 11.32
N ILE A 658 -14.99 18.99 12.43
CA ILE A 658 -14.35 19.14 13.74
C ILE A 658 -13.94 17.75 14.20
N ASP A 659 -12.66 17.54 14.46
CA ASP A 659 -12.15 16.31 15.09
C ASP A 659 -12.13 16.50 16.61
N LEU A 660 -12.71 15.54 17.33
CA LEU A 660 -12.94 15.59 18.77
C LEU A 660 -12.43 14.33 19.46
N ILE A 661 -11.98 14.47 20.71
CA ILE A 661 -11.83 13.35 21.64
C ILE A 661 -12.78 13.57 22.81
N HIS A 662 -13.54 12.55 23.17
CA HIS A 662 -14.39 12.57 24.38
C HIS A 662 -13.62 11.94 25.54
N GLY A 663 -12.93 12.78 26.32
CA GLY A 663 -12.15 12.36 27.48
C GLY A 663 -12.97 12.32 28.77
N ALA A 664 -12.28 12.20 29.91
CA ALA A 664 -12.92 12.18 31.22
C ALA A 664 -13.70 13.48 31.54
N ASP A 665 -13.21 14.62 31.06
CA ASP A 665 -13.77 15.96 31.31
C ASP A 665 -14.71 16.45 30.19
N GLY A 666 -15.09 15.57 29.25
CA GLY A 666 -15.94 15.90 28.11
C GLY A 666 -15.18 16.02 26.79
N PHE A 667 -15.77 16.72 25.81
CA PHE A 667 -15.18 16.87 24.48
C PHE A 667 -14.00 17.83 24.50
N SER A 668 -12.90 17.42 23.88
CA SER A 668 -11.76 18.27 23.52
C SER A 668 -11.68 18.38 22.00
N ILE A 669 -11.60 19.61 21.49
CA ILE A 669 -11.39 19.91 20.08
C ILE A 669 -9.92 19.63 19.74
N ILE A 670 -9.72 18.69 18.84
CA ILE A 670 -8.40 18.33 18.34
C ILE A 670 -8.03 19.24 17.19
N GLU A 671 -8.86 19.38 16.17
CA GLU A 671 -8.62 20.31 15.06
C GLU A 671 -9.91 20.53 14.28
N ILE A 672 -9.96 21.60 13.50
CA ILE A 672 -10.97 21.77 12.46
C ILE A 672 -10.34 21.56 11.07
N ASN A 673 -11.14 20.98 10.18
CA ASN A 673 -10.82 20.87 8.77
C ASN A 673 -11.83 21.69 7.96
N HIS A 674 -11.37 22.80 7.40
CA HIS A 674 -12.18 23.71 6.58
C HIS A 674 -12.49 23.17 5.17
N ASN A 675 -12.04 21.96 4.83
CA ASN A 675 -12.34 21.27 3.57
C ASN A 675 -12.51 19.76 3.81
N PRO A 676 -13.58 19.35 4.50
CA PRO A 676 -13.78 17.95 4.83
C PRO A 676 -14.06 17.14 3.55
N MET A 677 -13.57 15.91 3.52
CA MET A 677 -13.79 14.95 2.43
C MET A 677 -14.74 13.83 2.89
N CYS A 678 -15.26 13.05 1.94
CA CYS A 678 -15.94 11.77 2.17
C CYS A 678 -14.98 10.72 2.76
N TYR A 679 -14.52 10.96 3.98
CA TYR A 679 -13.28 10.41 4.54
C TYR A 679 -13.33 8.92 4.93
N ALA A 680 -14.51 8.29 5.02
CA ALA A 680 -14.59 7.05 5.81
C ALA A 680 -15.85 6.21 5.56
N TYR A 681 -16.18 5.90 4.31
CA TYR A 681 -17.26 4.96 4.05
C TYR A 681 -16.75 3.81 3.20
N ASN A 682 -16.76 2.59 3.77
CA ASN A 682 -16.82 1.36 2.97
C ASN A 682 -17.81 1.63 1.85
N ARG A 683 -17.39 1.42 0.59
CA ARG A 683 -18.00 1.90 -0.67
C ARG A 683 -19.54 1.74 -0.79
N ASP A 684 -20.18 1.03 0.14
CA ASP A 684 -21.61 0.74 0.19
C ASP A 684 -22.45 1.54 1.24
N ASN A 685 -21.86 2.13 2.30
CA ASN A 685 -22.65 2.58 3.48
C ASN A 685 -22.82 4.10 3.70
N GLY A 686 -22.20 4.99 2.90
CA GLY A 686 -22.26 6.44 3.18
C GLY A 686 -22.36 7.39 1.99
N ARG A 687 -22.22 6.91 0.75
CA ARG A 687 -22.38 7.72 -0.47
C ARG A 687 -23.71 8.48 -0.47
N ARG A 688 -24.80 7.81 -0.05
CA ARG A 688 -26.13 8.43 0.04
C ARG A 688 -26.23 9.53 1.11
N ASP A 689 -25.53 9.39 2.24
CA ASP A 689 -25.54 10.40 3.29
C ASP A 689 -24.82 11.67 2.81
N PHE A 690 -23.68 11.51 2.13
CA PHE A 690 -22.96 12.65 1.55
C PHE A 690 -23.67 13.27 0.37
N ILE A 691 -24.30 12.50 -0.53
CA ILE A 691 -25.16 13.05 -1.59
C ILE A 691 -26.24 13.94 -0.96
N ARG A 692 -26.98 13.44 0.04
CA ARG A 692 -28.00 14.23 0.75
C ARG A 692 -27.43 15.47 1.44
N LEU A 693 -26.25 15.34 2.03
CA LEU A 693 -25.55 16.47 2.64
C LEU A 693 -25.20 17.52 1.58
N PHE A 694 -24.66 17.12 0.43
CA PHE A 694 -24.34 18.02 -0.67
C PHE A 694 -25.59 18.61 -1.33
N GLU A 695 -26.70 17.89 -1.42
CA GLU A 695 -27.98 18.46 -1.86
C GLU A 695 -28.40 19.62 -0.94
N ARG A 696 -28.29 19.44 0.38
CA ARG A 696 -28.57 20.50 1.36
C ARG A 696 -27.63 21.69 1.18
N LEU A 697 -26.32 21.46 1.07
CA LEU A 697 -25.33 22.53 0.87
C LEU A 697 -25.54 23.26 -0.46
N LEU A 698 -25.78 22.54 -1.55
CA LEU A 698 -26.04 23.14 -2.86
C LEU A 698 -27.34 23.94 -2.83
N THR A 699 -28.36 23.47 -2.13
CA THR A 699 -29.60 24.24 -1.95
C THR A 699 -29.36 25.50 -1.12
N GLN A 700 -28.48 25.45 -0.12
CA GLN A 700 -28.16 26.59 0.74
C GLN A 700 -27.25 27.63 0.05
N PHE A 701 -26.27 27.19 -0.74
CA PHE A 701 -25.19 28.03 -1.25
C PHE A 701 -25.22 28.23 -2.78
N ALA A 702 -25.96 27.42 -3.54
CA ALA A 702 -26.02 27.46 -5.00
C ALA A 702 -27.39 27.87 -5.55
N LEU A 703 -28.48 27.40 -4.94
CA LEU A 703 -29.88 27.76 -5.25
C LEU A 703 -30.38 28.86 -4.32
#